data_AF-A0A6B0YYL1-F1
#
_entry.id   AF-A0A6B0YYL1-F1
#
_cell.length_a   1.000
_cell.length_b   1.000
_cell.length_c   1.000
_cell.angle_alpha   90.00
_cell.angle_beta   90.00
_cell.angle_gamma   90.00
#
_symmetry.space_group_name_H-M   'P 1'
#
loop_
_entity.id
_entity.type
_entity.pdbx_description
1 polymer ?
#
loop_
_entity_poly.entity_id
_entity_poly.type
_entity_poly.pdbx_seq_one_letter_code
_entity_poly.pdbx_strand_id
1 'polypeptide(L)'
;MRAARKPGWIVFSEVVGHDPNDLTGKDYSSLSRQGLGVIVCLNNGYFPQGTLPTSTEYSNFARRCANFVDASRGCSRWVIGNEMNYAIGRPSQESALDTRQQFGDAPAGDPTLRSLPDRFSALLSADDREATLDTVEGEELITPQLYANCYGMCRQAIHSLEGHEGDQVLVGAVAPWNTKTVYPGNPSGDWIKYFQDILLQCGASGCDGITLHTFTHGANPTLILDNSKLPDFPQHHCHFQAYRDFMHAIPVNMRQLPVYITETDQAGPWENVNRGWIQAAYAEIDRWNRQNSQKIRALVLYRWPQLDRWHIKGKEGVIEDFRAALRHDYRWNVETELVQPEREEERQPDVLPEARRNLQPEKPAGRGPARVAEERQEVEVSDEMRMGRGMVYRVQWLKGKPPSPLYPGQIVSFPVTVRNTGTIAWPAVGPQQVSLGYHFFQNRQELPYPDGSPVLTELPNDVAPGETVTIDAQMVIPDRPGNYTLVLDLISGGENWFQAMQSDILTRWLSVSKAPQMAGAEQAAEPEAETAMQEYVTADPAPQPETTPVLQVKEEARSSSAHHGPPIVDIASSLPRGENPFALRTLDQIRRLVICHTAAPSGVPIQAVAQAHISQGYPGIAYHYFVLESGEILQVAEVEAVVNDEAEWSLTGVNICLEGNFDENVPPPAQLTAAAQLCAWILPRFQMTAENVVGMCELLDTSSPGSTFDTGPAWKGTLSERIVQFLTDSPLSPPAEGHDEGAPEAPDESPALTEPERIPAPKPPVEDVVERLPRDPQRLVQREVDDVEFIVINHTAAPPITPLQTIAAAFHRRLPGILYQFFIASNGAIYQTQPLMEVVDGRVPYIARAINIGFAGEFSDDIPTPSQIKSGRQLISWLMEEFPQLTLASIRGVNEFINHTSPGEQWLQGRRWKDILIDAVRTGADPTTTAEASPGAAADPDPKAQPAAAVQTANEMMEVQGGKEGLLQGGELDAQERHVERELVARPQIRDISHDLPRHPALQYRRRQLAAITHIAVHHTALPPHVGPEQVAQAHVAEDLDRGKSAWSGIGYHYFIPADGEILQTQPVELRTHHVDRHNSYAIGVAFAGSFMNGATPLPQQIHSGARLIAWLMQEFELQLTDVLGHNEFSYNATPCPGSEWLEGNRWRDSLMAEIERVQNGIPPYHYVLFPSDESMSETLTGASHYFDEFKPVAGTFLEDALQARYVTLVGAGTISTAEAERRLADAGVEIDPLEDSDTISATHRLLQLAHDGRRFRSLLES
;
A
#
# COMPACT_ATOMS: atom_id res chain seq x y z
N MET A 1 30.24 -15.41 13.79
CA MET A 1 31.31 -14.38 13.66
C MET A 1 32.56 -14.77 14.46
N ARG A 2 32.81 -14.27 15.69
CA ARG A 2 34.09 -14.47 16.43
C ARG A 2 34.72 -15.87 16.34
N ALA A 3 33.98 -16.93 16.66
CA ALA A 3 34.48 -18.31 16.67
C ALA A 3 34.99 -18.78 15.28
N ALA A 4 34.38 -18.30 14.21
CA ALA A 4 34.80 -18.56 12.82
C ALA A 4 35.91 -17.60 12.33
N ARG A 5 36.46 -16.75 13.23
CA ARG A 5 37.45 -15.70 12.95
C ARG A 5 37.07 -14.72 11.83
N LYS A 6 35.78 -14.62 11.53
CA LYS A 6 35.22 -13.69 10.54
C LYS A 6 34.54 -12.51 11.27
N PRO A 7 35.12 -11.30 11.22
CA PRO A 7 34.43 -10.08 11.64
C PRO A 7 33.25 -9.81 10.71
N GLY A 8 32.28 -9.04 11.20
CA GLY A 8 31.06 -8.72 10.47
C GLY A 8 30.33 -7.55 11.13
N TRP A 9 29.13 -7.27 10.64
CA TRP A 9 28.36 -6.09 11.02
C TRP A 9 27.24 -6.41 12.02
N ILE A 10 26.93 -5.45 12.88
CA ILE A 10 25.76 -5.45 13.76
C ILE A 10 25.03 -4.11 13.58
N VAL A 11 23.72 -4.19 13.36
CA VAL A 11 22.82 -3.02 13.30
C VAL A 11 22.08 -2.90 14.63
N PHE A 12 22.03 -1.68 15.17
CA PHE A 12 21.11 -1.28 16.23
C PHE A 12 20.04 -0.37 15.62
N SER A 13 18.80 -0.48 16.07
CA SER A 13 17.76 0.54 15.88
C SER A 13 17.50 1.17 17.25
N GLU A 14 17.67 2.49 17.32
CA GLU A 14 17.55 3.30 18.52
C GLU A 14 16.48 4.37 18.33
N VAL A 15 15.74 4.62 19.39
CA VAL A 15 14.81 5.74 19.53
C VAL A 15 15.54 6.83 20.30
N VAL A 16 15.68 8.01 19.69
CA VAL A 16 16.41 9.15 20.28
C VAL A 16 15.52 10.35 20.58
N GLY A 17 14.27 10.37 20.10
CA GLY A 17 13.39 11.53 20.19
C GLY A 17 13.91 12.73 19.39
N HIS A 18 13.34 13.90 19.65
CA HIS A 18 13.76 15.16 19.03
C HIS A 18 14.07 16.29 20.03
N ASP A 19 14.17 16.02 21.35
CA ASP A 19 14.54 17.05 22.33
C ASP A 19 15.98 17.54 22.06
N PRO A 20 16.19 18.82 21.66
CA PRO A 20 17.52 19.34 21.36
C PRO A 20 18.42 19.49 22.60
N ASN A 21 17.89 19.27 23.80
CA ASN A 21 18.59 19.37 25.08
C ASN A 21 18.99 18.00 25.66
N ASP A 22 18.52 16.89 25.09
CA ASP A 22 18.95 15.55 25.53
C ASP A 22 20.35 15.25 24.97
N LEU A 23 21.31 15.13 25.90
CA LEU A 23 22.74 14.88 25.69
C LEU A 23 23.14 13.41 25.96
N THR A 24 22.18 12.47 26.01
CA THR A 24 22.48 11.05 26.23
C THR A 24 22.91 10.34 24.95
N GLY A 25 23.79 9.34 25.09
CA GLY A 25 24.29 8.46 24.03
C GLY A 25 24.60 7.06 24.56
N LYS A 26 25.21 6.19 23.74
CA LYS A 26 25.46 4.76 24.08
C LYS A 26 26.88 4.28 23.75
N ASP A 27 27.44 3.40 24.59
CA ASP A 27 28.77 2.81 24.36
C ASP A 27 28.72 1.45 23.64
N TYR A 28 28.86 1.50 22.31
CA TYR A 28 29.02 0.35 21.43
C TYR A 28 30.48 -0.15 21.35
N SER A 29 31.43 0.52 22.01
CA SER A 29 32.86 0.16 21.98
C SER A 29 33.12 -1.27 22.48
N SER A 30 32.24 -1.80 23.33
CA SER A 30 32.28 -3.18 23.77
C SER A 30 32.29 -4.17 22.58
N LEU A 31 31.66 -3.83 21.46
CA LEU A 31 31.58 -4.61 20.21
C LEU A 31 32.65 -4.21 19.19
N SER A 32 32.89 -2.93 18.95
CA SER A 32 33.88 -2.51 17.94
C SER A 32 35.33 -2.76 18.36
N ARG A 33 35.66 -2.77 19.67
CA ARG A 33 36.93 -3.31 20.18
C ARG A 33 37.13 -4.81 19.88
N GLN A 34 36.08 -5.54 19.46
CA GLN A 34 36.14 -6.94 19.02
C GLN A 34 36.39 -7.09 17.52
N GLY A 35 36.53 -5.98 16.78
CA GLY A 35 36.60 -5.96 15.32
C GLY A 35 35.24 -6.13 14.63
N LEU A 36 34.13 -5.88 15.33
CA LEU A 36 32.79 -5.89 14.73
C LEU A 36 32.43 -4.47 14.24
N GLY A 37 31.90 -4.39 13.03
CA GLY A 37 31.40 -3.13 12.48
C GLY A 37 30.04 -2.78 13.08
N VAL A 38 29.93 -1.63 13.72
CA VAL A 38 28.66 -1.14 14.29
C VAL A 38 28.01 -0.17 13.29
N ILE A 39 26.69 -0.31 13.12
CA ILE A 39 25.80 0.62 12.43
C ILE A 39 24.64 0.90 13.39
N VAL A 40 24.24 2.16 13.54
CA VAL A 40 23.10 2.57 14.38
C VAL A 40 22.10 3.35 13.54
N CYS A 41 20.85 2.92 13.56
CA CYS A 41 19.72 3.62 12.96
C CYS A 41 19.04 4.50 14.02
N LEU A 42 19.04 5.80 13.78
CA LEU A 42 18.48 6.85 14.64
C LEU A 42 17.05 7.15 14.19
N ASN A 43 16.09 6.93 15.10
CA ASN A 43 14.66 7.14 14.88
C ASN A 43 14.14 8.16 15.90
N ASN A 44 13.24 9.04 15.50
CA ASN A 44 12.49 9.88 16.43
C ASN A 44 11.67 9.02 17.40
N GLY A 45 10.94 8.03 16.87
CA GLY A 45 10.20 7.03 17.62
C GLY A 45 9.74 5.89 16.71
N TYR A 46 8.65 5.25 17.12
CA TYR A 46 7.81 4.39 16.25
C TYR A 46 6.42 5.02 16.17
N PHE A 47 5.42 4.37 15.59
CA PHE A 47 4.05 4.89 15.61
C PHE A 47 3.55 5.12 17.07
N PRO A 48 2.89 6.26 17.38
CA PRO A 48 2.50 7.37 16.49
C PRO A 48 3.55 8.47 16.27
N GLN A 49 4.70 8.46 16.96
CA GLN A 49 5.72 9.51 16.85
C GLN A 49 6.48 9.51 15.52
N GLY A 50 6.49 8.40 14.77
CA GLY A 50 7.16 8.26 13.47
C GLY A 50 8.68 8.07 13.55
N THR A 51 9.27 7.55 12.47
CA THR A 51 10.73 7.37 12.35
C THR A 51 11.46 8.72 12.24
N LEU A 52 10.79 9.71 11.65
CA LEU A 52 11.10 11.15 11.75
C LEU A 52 9.91 11.83 12.48
N PRO A 53 10.09 12.99 13.13
CA PRO A 53 8.96 13.77 13.64
C PRO A 53 8.28 14.52 12.48
N THR A 54 7.35 15.43 12.79
CA THR A 54 6.85 16.40 11.79
C THR A 54 7.95 17.32 11.29
N SER A 55 7.80 17.85 10.07
CA SER A 55 8.77 18.72 9.40
C SER A 55 9.15 19.99 10.19
N THR A 56 8.26 20.47 11.05
CA THR A 56 8.53 21.56 12.01
C THR A 56 9.68 21.25 12.96
N GLU A 57 9.85 19.98 13.36
CA GLU A 57 10.81 19.53 14.37
C GLU A 57 12.12 18.97 13.77
N TYR A 58 12.30 18.98 12.45
CA TYR A 58 13.52 18.45 11.81
C TYR A 58 14.80 19.12 12.31
N SER A 59 14.77 20.41 12.66
CA SER A 59 15.93 21.11 13.22
C SER A 59 16.28 20.66 14.65
N ASN A 60 15.27 20.38 15.46
CA ASN A 60 15.42 19.83 16.81
C ASN A 60 15.86 18.36 16.77
N PHE A 61 15.29 17.55 15.87
CA PHE A 61 15.71 16.17 15.62
C PHE A 61 17.15 16.05 15.10
N ALA A 62 17.57 16.90 14.15
CA ALA A 62 18.95 16.93 13.68
C ALA A 62 19.94 17.25 14.80
N ARG A 63 19.58 18.18 15.69
CA ARG A 63 20.37 18.50 16.87
C ARG A 63 20.40 17.35 17.88
N ARG A 64 19.28 16.68 18.13
CA ARG A 64 19.22 15.50 18.99
C ARG A 64 20.06 14.34 18.44
N CYS A 65 20.03 14.10 17.13
CA CYS A 65 20.90 13.13 16.46
C CYS A 65 22.38 13.46 16.67
N ALA A 66 22.79 14.73 16.50
CA ALA A 66 24.17 15.15 16.77
C ALA A 66 24.56 14.96 18.25
N ASN A 67 23.71 15.40 19.20
CA ASN A 67 23.94 15.16 20.64
C ASN A 67 24.12 13.66 20.96
N PHE A 68 23.30 12.79 20.34
CA PHE A 68 23.39 11.34 20.53
C PHE A 68 24.70 10.76 19.98
N VAL A 69 25.19 11.28 18.85
CA VAL A 69 26.45 10.84 18.24
C VAL A 69 27.66 11.25 19.08
N ASP A 70 27.74 12.52 19.50
CA ASP A 70 28.80 13.06 20.37
C ASP A 70 28.90 12.30 21.71
N ALA A 71 27.75 11.99 22.32
CA ALA A 71 27.68 11.22 23.55
C ALA A 71 27.88 9.70 23.35
N SER A 72 27.87 9.19 22.12
CA SER A 72 28.02 7.76 21.81
C SER A 72 29.46 7.37 21.49
N ARG A 73 29.79 6.09 21.66
CA ARG A 73 31.16 5.59 21.47
C ARG A 73 31.20 4.27 20.73
N GLY A 74 32.22 4.09 19.90
CA GLY A 74 32.49 2.83 19.20
C GLY A 74 31.53 2.52 18.03
N CYS A 75 30.78 3.51 17.55
CA CYS A 75 30.09 3.52 16.26
C CYS A 75 30.70 4.63 15.39
N SER A 76 30.50 4.56 14.07
CA SER A 76 30.94 5.57 13.10
C SER A 76 30.01 5.63 11.86
N ARG A 77 28.77 5.12 12.01
CA ARG A 77 27.81 4.84 10.92
C ARG A 77 26.39 5.03 11.42
N TRP A 78 25.73 6.05 10.90
CA TRP A 78 24.48 6.57 11.44
C TRP A 78 23.43 6.59 10.34
N VAL A 79 22.42 5.72 10.43
CA VAL A 79 21.29 5.70 9.49
C VAL A 79 20.23 6.65 10.03
N ILE A 80 19.72 7.56 9.20
CA ILE A 80 18.68 8.52 9.61
C ILE A 80 17.32 8.03 9.13
N GLY A 81 16.46 7.64 10.06
CA GLY A 81 15.15 7.08 9.75
C GLY A 81 15.18 5.66 9.16
N ASN A 82 14.01 5.04 9.08
CA ASN A 82 13.81 3.65 8.66
C ASN A 82 12.41 3.44 8.08
N GLU A 83 12.32 2.90 6.87
CA GLU A 83 11.06 2.55 6.19
C GLU A 83 10.10 3.75 6.03
N MET A 84 10.66 4.90 5.63
CA MET A 84 9.97 6.20 5.62
C MET A 84 8.76 6.30 4.68
N ASN A 85 8.63 5.40 3.70
CA ASN A 85 7.44 5.27 2.85
C ASN A 85 6.27 4.55 3.54
N TYR A 86 6.52 3.74 4.57
CA TYR A 86 5.49 2.95 5.25
C TYR A 86 4.70 3.82 6.26
N ALA A 87 3.38 3.68 6.30
CA ALA A 87 2.48 4.51 7.11
C ALA A 87 2.68 4.40 8.64
N ILE A 88 3.28 3.31 9.12
CA ILE A 88 3.71 3.15 10.52
C ILE A 88 5.01 3.94 10.83
N GLY A 89 5.78 4.29 9.81
CA GLY A 89 6.97 5.13 9.92
C GLY A 89 6.69 6.64 9.94
N ARG A 90 5.46 7.08 9.68
CA ARG A 90 5.10 8.51 9.62
C ARG A 90 4.75 9.08 10.99
N PRO A 91 4.98 10.39 11.24
CA PRO A 91 4.44 11.08 12.40
C PRO A 91 2.92 11.27 12.22
N SER A 92 2.17 11.08 13.31
CA SER A 92 0.71 11.22 13.32
C SER A 92 0.22 11.89 14.60
N GLN A 93 -0.92 12.57 14.54
CA GLN A 93 -1.63 13.05 15.73
C GLN A 93 -2.37 11.90 16.43
N GLU A 94 -2.69 12.09 17.72
CA GLU A 94 -3.24 11.04 18.60
C GLU A 94 -4.62 10.51 18.14
N SER A 95 -5.37 11.28 17.36
CA SER A 95 -6.67 10.89 16.80
C SER A 95 -6.61 9.71 15.81
N ALA A 96 -5.46 9.46 15.17
CA ALA A 96 -5.31 8.36 14.21
C ALA A 96 -5.27 6.96 14.85
N LEU A 97 -5.37 6.86 16.18
CA LEU A 97 -5.46 5.58 16.89
C LEU A 97 -6.80 4.87 16.63
N ASP A 98 -7.91 5.60 16.50
CA ASP A 98 -9.21 4.98 16.22
C ASP A 98 -9.27 4.42 14.79
N THR A 99 -8.76 5.16 13.80
CA THR A 99 -8.71 4.72 12.39
C THR A 99 -7.81 3.49 12.18
N ARG A 100 -6.84 3.26 13.07
CA ARG A 100 -5.87 2.15 12.96
C ARG A 100 -6.22 0.92 13.80
N GLN A 101 -7.31 0.95 14.59
CA GLN A 101 -7.88 -0.25 15.23
C GLN A 101 -8.48 -1.24 14.21
N GLN A 102 -8.78 -0.80 12.98
CA GLN A 102 -9.26 -1.66 11.88
C GLN A 102 -8.33 -2.84 11.53
N PHE A 103 -7.04 -2.79 11.89
CA PHE A 103 -6.09 -3.88 11.64
C PHE A 103 -6.04 -4.94 12.75
N GLY A 104 -6.88 -4.82 13.78
CA GLY A 104 -6.94 -5.74 14.92
C GLY A 104 -5.76 -5.63 15.89
N ASP A 105 -5.78 -6.44 16.93
CA ASP A 105 -4.71 -6.49 17.93
C ASP A 105 -3.40 -6.98 17.29
N ALA A 106 -2.30 -6.27 17.57
CA ALA A 106 -0.99 -6.58 16.99
C ALA A 106 -0.57 -8.03 17.35
N PRO A 107 -0.34 -8.94 16.38
CA PRO A 107 -0.14 -10.36 16.66
C PRO A 107 0.95 -10.60 17.71
N ALA A 108 0.60 -11.31 18.78
CA ALA A 108 1.40 -11.42 20.01
C ALA A 108 2.91 -11.65 19.74
N GLY A 109 3.71 -10.60 19.94
CA GLY A 109 5.13 -10.58 19.59
C GLY A 109 5.49 -9.79 18.34
N ASP A 110 4.65 -8.86 17.87
CA ASP A 110 5.01 -7.79 16.93
C ASP A 110 4.67 -6.38 17.47
N PRO A 111 5.47 -5.85 18.42
CA PRO A 111 5.23 -4.53 19.04
C PRO A 111 5.56 -3.34 18.11
N THR A 112 5.78 -3.59 16.81
CA THR A 112 6.20 -2.61 15.81
C THR A 112 5.37 -2.67 14.52
N LEU A 113 4.28 -3.45 14.50
CA LEU A 113 3.37 -3.58 13.37
C LEU A 113 4.08 -3.92 12.04
N ARG A 114 5.14 -4.75 12.10
CA ARG A 114 5.90 -5.21 10.91
C ARG A 114 5.20 -6.32 10.13
N SER A 115 4.14 -6.90 10.70
CA SER A 115 3.34 -7.97 10.11
C SER A 115 1.99 -7.55 9.54
N LEU A 116 1.64 -6.25 9.58
CA LEU A 116 0.50 -5.75 8.81
C LEU A 116 0.73 -6.06 7.32
N PRO A 117 -0.25 -6.65 6.61
CA PRO A 117 -0.10 -6.98 5.19
C PRO A 117 0.30 -5.76 4.34
N ASP A 118 -0.17 -4.58 4.75
CA ASP A 118 0.11 -3.32 4.09
C ASP A 118 1.61 -2.93 4.02
N ARG A 119 2.44 -3.44 4.93
CA ARG A 119 3.90 -3.21 4.84
C ARG A 119 4.49 -3.68 3.51
N PHE A 120 3.84 -4.64 2.85
CA PHE A 120 4.18 -5.10 1.50
C PHE A 120 2.98 -4.97 0.54
N SER A 121 2.28 -3.82 0.56
CA SER A 121 1.03 -3.59 -0.19
C SER A 121 1.04 -4.01 -1.67
N ALA A 122 2.17 -3.90 -2.40
CA ALA A 122 2.30 -4.35 -3.80
C ALA A 122 2.16 -5.87 -4.01
N LEU A 123 2.11 -6.67 -2.94
CA LEU A 123 1.82 -8.11 -2.97
C LEU A 123 0.32 -8.44 -2.82
N LEU A 124 -0.48 -7.48 -2.35
CA LEU A 124 -1.93 -7.63 -2.24
C LEU A 124 -2.59 -7.47 -3.63
N SER A 125 -3.87 -7.83 -3.77
CA SER A 125 -4.60 -7.54 -5.03
C SER A 125 -4.74 -6.03 -5.26
N ALA A 126 -5.25 -5.61 -6.43
CA ALA A 126 -5.56 -4.21 -6.68
C ALA A 126 -6.63 -3.69 -5.69
N ASP A 127 -7.69 -4.48 -5.51
CA ASP A 127 -8.81 -4.21 -4.62
C ASP A 127 -8.34 -4.07 -3.15
N ASP A 128 -7.49 -5.00 -2.69
CA ASP A 128 -6.88 -4.93 -1.34
C ASP A 128 -5.95 -3.71 -1.15
N ARG A 129 -5.31 -3.24 -2.24
CA ARG A 129 -4.41 -2.07 -2.22
C ARG A 129 -5.17 -0.76 -2.12
N GLU A 130 -6.35 -0.68 -2.73
CA GLU A 130 -7.26 0.46 -2.59
C GLU A 130 -7.95 0.45 -1.21
N ALA A 131 -8.42 -0.71 -0.74
CA ALA A 131 -9.02 -0.88 0.59
C ALA A 131 -8.07 -0.58 1.78
N THR A 132 -6.77 -0.37 1.52
CA THR A 132 -5.75 -0.02 2.52
C THR A 132 -5.14 1.36 2.28
N LEU A 133 -5.64 2.17 1.32
CA LEU A 133 -5.00 3.41 0.85
C LEU A 133 -5.37 4.68 1.64
N ASP A 134 -6.24 4.58 2.65
CA ASP A 134 -6.71 5.72 3.43
C ASP A 134 -5.57 6.51 4.11
N THR A 135 -5.33 7.72 3.63
CA THR A 135 -4.54 8.73 4.34
C THR A 135 -5.37 9.28 5.49
N VAL A 136 -5.05 8.89 6.73
CA VAL A 136 -5.77 9.39 7.91
C VAL A 136 -5.61 10.90 8.03
N GLU A 137 -6.73 11.59 8.31
CA GLU A 137 -6.79 13.05 8.40
C GLU A 137 -5.88 13.56 9.53
N GLY A 138 -4.72 14.13 9.17
CA GLY A 138 -3.71 14.65 10.10
C GLY A 138 -2.31 14.01 10.02
N GLU A 139 -2.07 13.03 9.14
CA GLU A 139 -0.72 12.48 8.88
C GLU A 139 0.14 13.39 7.99
N GLU A 140 1.46 13.48 8.28
CA GLU A 140 2.43 14.10 7.36
C GLU A 140 3.11 13.02 6.49
N LEU A 141 2.86 13.06 5.18
CA LEU A 141 3.54 12.20 4.21
C LEU A 141 5.02 12.57 4.09
N ILE A 142 5.92 11.66 4.47
CA ILE A 142 7.37 11.84 4.31
C ILE A 142 7.74 11.67 2.82
N THR A 143 7.55 12.73 2.03
CA THR A 143 7.95 12.79 0.61
C THR A 143 9.49 12.75 0.45
N PRO A 144 10.03 12.44 -0.75
CA PRO A 144 11.48 12.45 -0.96
C PRO A 144 12.16 13.78 -0.60
N GLN A 145 11.49 14.91 -0.83
CA GLN A 145 11.99 16.23 -0.46
C GLN A 145 12.04 16.42 1.07
N LEU A 146 10.99 16.03 1.79
CA LEU A 146 10.95 16.14 3.25
C LEU A 146 11.98 15.21 3.91
N TYR A 147 12.14 13.99 3.39
CA TYR A 147 13.22 13.10 3.82
C TYR A 147 14.60 13.72 3.58
N ALA A 148 14.89 14.19 2.36
CA ALA A 148 16.18 14.77 2.00
C ALA A 148 16.52 16.01 2.84
N ASN A 149 15.52 16.85 3.15
CA ASN A 149 15.67 18.00 4.04
C ASN A 149 16.08 17.55 5.46
N CYS A 150 15.37 16.59 6.06
CA CYS A 150 15.67 16.07 7.39
C CYS A 150 17.03 15.36 7.46
N TYR A 151 17.30 14.48 6.49
CA TYR A 151 18.57 13.78 6.33
C TYR A 151 19.75 14.74 6.18
N GLY A 152 19.60 15.77 5.36
CA GLY A 152 20.62 16.82 5.16
C GLY A 152 20.93 17.59 6.43
N MET A 153 19.90 18.00 7.19
CA MET A 153 20.09 18.65 8.50
C MET A 153 20.80 17.72 9.51
N CYS A 154 20.37 16.47 9.63
CA CYS A 154 20.98 15.48 10.52
C CYS A 154 22.46 15.24 10.16
N ARG A 155 22.77 15.05 8.87
CA ARG A 155 24.14 14.83 8.40
C ARG A 155 25.02 16.06 8.64
N GLN A 156 24.54 17.25 8.30
CA GLN A 156 25.29 18.49 8.55
C GLN A 156 25.57 18.69 10.04
N ALA A 157 24.60 18.40 10.92
CA ALA A 157 24.77 18.51 12.35
C ALA A 157 25.81 17.52 12.90
N ILE A 158 25.79 16.26 12.45
CA ILE A 158 26.77 15.22 12.82
C ILE A 158 28.18 15.56 12.31
N HIS A 159 28.32 15.95 11.04
CA HIS A 159 29.62 16.33 10.45
C HIS A 159 30.18 17.66 10.97
N SER A 160 29.42 18.41 11.77
CA SER A 160 29.89 19.62 12.45
C SER A 160 30.47 19.36 13.85
N LEU A 161 30.45 18.10 14.33
CA LEU A 161 31.05 17.70 15.61
C LEU A 161 32.55 17.38 15.44
N GLU A 162 33.37 17.83 16.40
CA GLU A 162 34.82 17.62 16.39
C GLU A 162 35.15 16.11 16.46
N GLY A 163 35.85 15.59 15.46
CA GLY A 163 36.22 14.18 15.35
C GLY A 163 35.19 13.26 14.68
N HIS A 164 34.02 13.77 14.27
CA HIS A 164 33.00 13.02 13.53
C HIS A 164 32.88 13.46 12.05
N GLU A 165 33.83 14.27 11.55
CA GLU A 165 33.85 14.76 10.16
C GLU A 165 34.06 13.62 9.14
N GLY A 166 34.51 12.45 9.59
CA GLY A 166 34.68 11.22 8.82
C GLY A 166 33.63 10.13 9.08
N ASP A 167 32.61 10.39 9.91
CA ASP A 167 31.52 9.43 10.15
C ASP A 167 30.63 9.30 8.91
N GLN A 168 30.09 8.10 8.68
CA GLN A 168 29.22 7.87 7.53
C GLN A 168 27.75 8.03 7.92
N VAL A 169 27.10 9.11 7.47
CA VAL A 169 25.66 9.28 7.65
C VAL A 169 24.95 8.66 6.45
N LEU A 170 24.18 7.60 6.69
CA LEU A 170 23.64 6.71 5.68
C LEU A 170 22.16 7.02 5.42
N VAL A 171 21.74 6.99 4.16
CA VAL A 171 20.32 7.08 3.79
C VAL A 171 19.56 5.87 4.34
N GLY A 172 18.41 6.13 4.95
CA GLY A 172 17.50 5.14 5.54
C GLY A 172 16.92 4.18 4.51
N ALA A 173 16.72 2.93 4.91
CA ALA A 173 16.21 1.90 4.03
C ALA A 173 14.73 2.14 3.75
N VAL A 174 14.36 2.09 2.47
CA VAL A 174 12.97 2.18 2.01
C VAL A 174 12.30 0.81 2.17
N ALA A 175 11.04 0.78 2.61
CA ALA A 175 10.26 -0.46 2.71
C ALA A 175 10.03 -1.04 1.30
N PRO A 176 10.54 -2.25 0.99
CA PRO A 176 10.27 -2.89 -0.28
C PRO A 176 8.78 -3.18 -0.43
N TRP A 177 8.25 -3.09 -1.65
CA TRP A 177 6.85 -3.41 -1.98
C TRP A 177 5.77 -2.57 -1.26
N ASN A 178 6.11 -1.48 -0.56
CA ASN A 178 5.10 -0.58 0.01
C ASN A 178 4.79 0.61 -0.93
N THR A 179 3.52 0.73 -1.31
CA THR A 179 3.00 1.69 -2.31
C THR A 179 2.30 2.91 -1.70
N LYS A 180 2.42 3.14 -0.38
CA LYS A 180 1.55 4.12 0.31
C LYS A 180 2.05 5.55 0.31
N THR A 181 3.30 5.82 -0.08
CA THR A 181 3.78 7.21 -0.23
C THR A 181 3.69 7.63 -1.69
N VAL A 182 2.48 8.07 -2.06
CA VAL A 182 2.18 8.74 -3.34
C VAL A 182 2.52 10.23 -3.24
N TYR A 183 2.99 10.82 -4.33
CA TYR A 183 3.33 12.26 -4.42
C TYR A 183 3.41 12.69 -5.90
N PRO A 184 3.39 14.00 -6.22
CA PRO A 184 3.55 14.48 -7.58
C PRO A 184 4.85 13.93 -8.23
N GLY A 185 4.68 13.15 -9.29
CA GLY A 185 5.76 12.43 -9.98
C GLY A 185 5.82 10.92 -9.68
N ASN A 186 5.19 10.44 -8.60
CA ASN A 186 5.08 9.01 -8.26
C ASN A 186 3.65 8.68 -7.75
N PRO A 187 2.64 8.70 -8.63
CA PRO A 187 1.24 8.48 -8.24
C PRO A 187 0.92 7.02 -7.88
N SER A 188 1.73 6.05 -8.32
CA SER A 188 1.61 4.63 -7.96
C SER A 188 2.33 4.26 -6.66
N GLY A 189 3.05 5.21 -6.05
CA GLY A 189 3.82 4.99 -4.82
C GLY A 189 4.98 3.99 -5.00
N ASP A 190 5.48 3.81 -6.21
CA ASP A 190 6.58 2.88 -6.53
C ASP A 190 7.78 3.13 -5.59
N TRP A 191 8.12 2.12 -4.77
CA TRP A 191 9.13 2.24 -3.71
C TRP A 191 10.55 2.33 -4.27
N ILE A 192 10.82 1.75 -5.45
CA ILE A 192 12.10 1.89 -6.14
C ILE A 192 12.24 3.31 -6.68
N LYS A 193 11.15 3.89 -7.20
CA LYS A 193 11.12 5.32 -7.57
C LYS A 193 11.26 6.24 -6.36
N TYR A 194 10.57 5.98 -5.25
CA TYR A 194 10.73 6.76 -4.00
C TYR A 194 12.16 6.74 -3.49
N PHE A 195 12.81 5.57 -3.52
CA PHE A 195 14.24 5.42 -3.23
C PHE A 195 15.12 6.21 -4.19
N GLN A 196 14.87 6.14 -5.50
CA GLN A 196 15.63 6.90 -6.50
C GLN A 196 15.47 8.41 -6.31
N ASP A 197 14.25 8.89 -6.11
CA ASP A 197 13.93 10.30 -5.89
C ASP A 197 14.59 10.84 -4.61
N ILE A 198 14.67 10.04 -3.53
CA ILE A 198 15.44 10.38 -2.32
C ILE A 198 16.92 10.57 -2.67
N LEU A 199 17.53 9.64 -3.40
CA LEU A 199 18.95 9.72 -3.75
C LEU A 199 19.25 10.91 -4.67
N LEU A 200 18.36 11.22 -5.61
CA LEU A 200 18.45 12.41 -6.46
C LEU A 200 18.33 13.72 -5.67
N GLN A 201 17.40 13.80 -4.72
CA GLN A 201 17.19 14.98 -3.86
C GLN A 201 18.35 15.23 -2.89
N CYS A 202 18.91 14.17 -2.29
CA CYS A 202 20.11 14.30 -1.46
C CYS A 202 21.37 14.59 -2.30
N GLY A 203 21.48 13.98 -3.48
CA GLY A 203 22.57 14.16 -4.42
C GLY A 203 23.91 13.49 -4.01
N ALA A 204 24.81 13.35 -4.98
CA ALA A 204 26.05 12.57 -4.81
C ALA A 204 27.06 13.13 -3.78
N SER A 205 26.98 14.41 -3.42
CA SER A 205 27.75 15.02 -2.32
C SER A 205 26.98 15.09 -1.00
N GLY A 206 25.68 14.80 -1.02
CA GLY A 206 24.81 14.80 0.15
C GLY A 206 24.83 13.50 0.96
N CYS A 207 25.30 12.38 0.39
CA CYS A 207 25.25 11.06 1.03
C CYS A 207 26.62 10.41 1.24
N ASP A 208 26.83 9.78 2.41
CA ASP A 208 28.04 8.98 2.70
C ASP A 208 27.86 7.47 2.45
N GLY A 209 26.64 7.05 2.16
CA GLY A 209 26.26 5.66 1.91
C GLY A 209 24.75 5.44 1.95
N ILE A 210 24.37 4.21 1.62
CA ILE A 210 22.99 3.81 1.30
C ILE A 210 22.65 2.55 2.10
N THR A 211 21.45 2.46 2.68
CA THR A 211 20.95 1.24 3.31
C THR A 211 19.75 0.65 2.57
N LEU A 212 19.63 -0.68 2.60
CA LEU A 212 18.60 -1.46 1.90
C LEU A 212 18.05 -2.55 2.82
N HIS A 213 16.76 -2.89 2.66
CA HIS A 213 16.13 -4.06 3.28
C HIS A 213 15.74 -5.07 2.19
N THR A 214 15.91 -6.37 2.45
CA THR A 214 15.69 -7.43 1.43
C THR A 214 15.05 -8.66 2.05
N PHE A 215 14.00 -9.23 1.45
CA PHE A 215 13.25 -10.35 2.05
C PHE A 215 12.91 -11.44 1.04
N THR A 216 12.55 -12.64 1.50
CA THR A 216 11.77 -13.61 0.71
C THR A 216 10.36 -13.74 1.29
N HIS A 217 9.37 -14.15 0.49
CA HIS A 217 8.02 -14.40 1.00
C HIS A 217 7.87 -15.87 1.38
N GLY A 218 8.60 -16.27 2.43
CA GLY A 218 8.68 -17.66 2.90
C GLY A 218 10.09 -18.22 2.98
N ALA A 219 10.22 -19.33 3.71
CA ALA A 219 11.49 -19.88 4.20
C ALA A 219 12.23 -20.82 3.21
N ASN A 220 11.84 -20.87 1.94
CA ASN A 220 12.47 -21.76 0.96
C ASN A 220 13.73 -21.10 0.35
N PRO A 221 14.93 -21.72 0.45
CA PRO A 221 16.17 -21.13 -0.09
C PRO A 221 16.16 -20.89 -1.60
N THR A 222 15.28 -21.54 -2.39
CA THR A 222 15.18 -21.24 -3.83
C THR A 222 14.69 -19.82 -4.10
N LEU A 223 13.92 -19.21 -3.18
CA LEU A 223 13.40 -17.84 -3.28
C LEU A 223 14.49 -16.76 -3.20
N ILE A 224 15.74 -17.14 -2.88
CA ILE A 224 16.91 -16.27 -2.99
C ILE A 224 17.29 -16.02 -4.46
N LEU A 225 17.07 -17.02 -5.33
CA LEU A 225 17.45 -17.02 -6.74
C LEU A 225 16.24 -16.89 -7.68
N ASP A 226 15.05 -16.76 -7.12
CA ASP A 226 13.81 -16.61 -7.87
C ASP A 226 13.73 -15.22 -8.50
N ASN A 227 13.68 -15.18 -9.84
CA ASN A 227 13.66 -13.96 -10.64
C ASN A 227 12.24 -13.56 -11.08
N SER A 228 11.20 -14.10 -10.44
CA SER A 228 9.81 -13.70 -10.69
C SER A 228 9.58 -12.20 -10.48
N LYS A 229 8.61 -11.66 -11.21
CA LYS A 229 8.21 -10.26 -11.21
C LYS A 229 6.83 -10.09 -10.58
N LEU A 230 6.56 -8.92 -10.04
CA LEU A 230 5.25 -8.58 -9.47
C LEU A 230 4.23 -8.39 -10.60
N PRO A 231 2.97 -8.84 -10.46
CA PRO A 231 1.97 -8.69 -11.52
C PRO A 231 1.75 -7.24 -11.97
N ASP A 232 1.63 -6.32 -11.01
CA ASP A 232 1.26 -4.93 -11.24
C ASP A 232 2.49 -3.98 -11.29
N PHE A 233 3.67 -4.50 -10.94
CA PHE A 233 4.95 -3.84 -11.08
C PHE A 233 5.93 -4.77 -11.82
N PRO A 234 5.65 -5.15 -13.09
CA PRO A 234 6.41 -6.19 -13.82
C PRO A 234 7.88 -5.85 -14.06
N GLN A 235 8.27 -4.58 -13.88
CA GLN A 235 9.65 -4.14 -13.85
C GLN A 235 10.42 -4.60 -12.59
N HIS A 236 9.75 -4.81 -11.46
CA HIS A 236 10.36 -5.11 -10.14
C HIS A 236 10.20 -6.58 -9.73
N HIS A 237 11.22 -7.12 -9.06
CA HIS A 237 11.22 -8.53 -8.65
C HIS A 237 10.39 -8.78 -7.38
N CYS A 238 9.90 -10.02 -7.29
CA CYS A 238 9.50 -10.64 -6.04
C CYS A 238 10.74 -11.08 -5.24
N HIS A 239 10.53 -11.32 -3.94
CA HIS A 239 11.49 -11.97 -3.05
C HIS A 239 12.89 -11.32 -3.07
N PHE A 240 13.95 -12.11 -2.85
CA PHE A 240 15.27 -11.57 -2.54
C PHE A 240 15.85 -10.73 -3.69
N GLN A 241 15.60 -11.14 -4.94
CA GLN A 241 16.12 -10.47 -6.14
C GLN A 241 15.72 -9.00 -6.28
N ALA A 242 14.71 -8.52 -5.52
CA ALA A 242 14.37 -7.10 -5.41
C ALA A 242 15.55 -6.22 -4.93
N TYR A 243 16.57 -6.79 -4.27
CA TYR A 243 17.82 -6.08 -3.99
C TYR A 243 18.44 -5.47 -5.26
N ARG A 244 18.29 -6.13 -6.41
CA ARG A 244 18.86 -5.70 -7.69
C ARG A 244 18.16 -4.48 -8.25
N ASP A 245 16.86 -4.34 -8.04
CA ASP A 245 16.08 -3.19 -8.53
C ASP A 245 16.51 -1.92 -7.78
N PHE A 246 16.67 -2.02 -6.45
CA PHE A 246 17.30 -0.97 -5.64
C PHE A 246 18.72 -0.66 -6.15
N MET A 247 19.58 -1.67 -6.34
CA MET A 247 20.97 -1.46 -6.79
C MET A 247 21.06 -0.80 -8.19
N HIS A 248 20.16 -1.14 -9.10
CA HIS A 248 20.09 -0.51 -10.43
C HIS A 248 19.58 0.94 -10.33
N ALA A 249 18.61 1.21 -9.46
CA ALA A 249 18.03 2.53 -9.24
C ALA A 249 19.00 3.55 -8.62
N ILE A 250 20.10 3.11 -7.99
CA ILE A 250 21.15 4.01 -7.48
C ILE A 250 21.73 4.83 -8.66
N PRO A 251 21.64 6.19 -8.61
CA PRO A 251 22.16 7.06 -9.66
C PRO A 251 23.64 6.79 -9.98
N VAL A 252 24.04 6.89 -11.25
CA VAL A 252 25.39 6.49 -11.71
C VAL A 252 26.51 7.24 -10.96
N ASN A 253 26.31 8.53 -10.69
CA ASN A 253 27.20 9.39 -9.90
C ASN A 253 27.20 9.09 -8.38
N MET A 254 26.44 8.09 -7.93
CA MET A 254 26.37 7.59 -6.55
C MET A 254 26.80 6.11 -6.44
N ARG A 255 27.14 5.43 -7.55
CA ARG A 255 27.52 3.99 -7.52
C ARG A 255 28.88 3.71 -6.88
N GLN A 256 29.67 4.74 -6.57
CA GLN A 256 30.84 4.65 -5.69
C GLN A 256 30.47 4.61 -4.19
N LEU A 257 29.25 5.00 -3.81
CA LEU A 257 28.83 5.03 -2.42
C LEU A 257 28.62 3.61 -1.87
N PRO A 258 28.93 3.38 -0.58
CA PRO A 258 28.81 2.09 0.04
C PRO A 258 27.34 1.74 0.31
N VAL A 259 26.95 0.54 -0.10
CA VAL A 259 25.61 -0.02 0.16
C VAL A 259 25.69 -1.04 1.29
N TYR A 260 24.72 -0.99 2.21
CA TYR A 260 24.61 -1.91 3.34
C TYR A 260 23.20 -2.51 3.37
N ILE A 261 23.04 -3.84 3.28
CA ILE A 261 21.75 -4.47 3.58
C ILE A 261 21.66 -4.57 5.11
N THR A 262 20.89 -3.66 5.72
CA THR A 262 20.74 -3.50 7.17
C THR A 262 19.71 -4.43 7.78
N GLU A 263 18.81 -4.98 6.96
CA GLU A 263 17.79 -5.95 7.38
C GLU A 263 17.56 -7.00 6.29
N THR A 264 17.55 -8.28 6.69
CA THR A 264 17.06 -9.36 5.84
C THR A 264 16.49 -10.53 6.65
N ASP A 265 15.34 -11.05 6.22
CA ASP A 265 14.78 -12.31 6.67
C ASP A 265 13.81 -12.91 5.62
N GLN A 266 13.04 -13.91 6.04
CA GLN A 266 12.11 -14.70 5.22
C GLN A 266 10.64 -14.21 5.30
N ALA A 267 10.42 -12.95 5.70
CA ALA A 267 9.16 -12.26 6.02
C ALA A 267 8.35 -12.87 7.18
N GLY A 268 8.24 -14.19 7.25
CA GLY A 268 7.72 -14.92 8.40
C GLY A 268 8.74 -15.08 9.53
N PRO A 269 8.31 -15.42 10.75
CA PRO A 269 9.20 -15.76 11.86
C PRO A 269 10.23 -16.83 11.49
N TRP A 270 11.44 -16.76 12.05
CA TRP A 270 12.37 -17.88 11.96
C TRP A 270 11.83 -19.12 12.69
N GLU A 271 11.84 -20.27 12.02
CA GLU A 271 11.67 -21.58 12.65
C GLU A 271 13.01 -22.06 13.23
N ASN A 272 13.01 -23.01 14.17
CA ASN A 272 14.23 -23.62 14.68
C ASN A 272 14.76 -24.74 13.74
N VAL A 273 15.00 -24.41 12.47
CA VAL A 273 15.37 -25.36 11.41
C VAL A 273 16.50 -24.78 10.55
N ASN A 274 17.50 -25.59 10.22
CA ASN A 274 18.49 -25.21 9.20
C ASN A 274 17.87 -25.48 7.82
N ARG A 275 17.42 -24.41 7.15
CA ARG A 275 16.79 -24.48 5.81
C ARG A 275 17.76 -24.17 4.66
N GLY A 276 19.01 -23.81 4.94
CA GLY A 276 20.01 -23.40 3.94
C GLY A 276 19.76 -22.01 3.35
N TRP A 277 18.81 -21.25 3.90
CA TRP A 277 18.41 -19.92 3.43
C TRP A 277 19.54 -18.91 3.65
N ILE A 278 20.19 -18.95 4.82
CA ILE A 278 21.27 -18.00 5.15
C ILE A 278 22.51 -18.31 4.31
N GLN A 279 22.83 -19.58 4.08
CA GLN A 279 23.87 -20.00 3.12
C GLN A 279 23.59 -19.47 1.70
N ALA A 280 22.35 -19.59 1.21
CA ALA A 280 21.96 -19.12 -0.11
C ALA A 280 22.04 -17.59 -0.23
N ALA A 281 21.47 -16.84 0.73
CA ALA A 281 21.48 -15.38 0.74
C ALA A 281 22.90 -14.79 0.71
N TYR A 282 23.81 -15.36 1.52
CA TYR A 282 25.22 -14.94 1.53
C TYR A 282 25.95 -15.29 0.21
N ALA A 283 25.66 -16.44 -0.40
CA ALA A 283 26.23 -16.84 -1.69
C ALA A 283 25.72 -16.00 -2.88
N GLU A 284 24.50 -15.46 -2.79
CA GLU A 284 23.92 -14.54 -3.77
C GLU A 284 24.63 -13.18 -3.74
N ILE A 285 24.79 -12.57 -2.57
CA ILE A 285 25.48 -11.28 -2.42
C ILE A 285 26.97 -11.39 -2.75
N ASP A 286 27.61 -12.54 -2.47
CA ASP A 286 28.95 -12.86 -2.96
C ASP A 286 29.02 -12.92 -4.50
N ARG A 287 28.02 -13.52 -5.17
CA ARG A 287 27.94 -13.54 -6.64
C ARG A 287 27.81 -12.13 -7.21
N TRP A 288 26.91 -11.31 -6.66
CA TRP A 288 26.77 -9.90 -7.03
C TRP A 288 28.10 -9.15 -6.88
N ASN A 289 28.76 -9.28 -5.72
CA ASN A 289 30.02 -8.61 -5.40
C ASN A 289 31.21 -9.06 -6.29
N ARG A 290 31.12 -10.22 -6.94
CA ARG A 290 32.10 -10.68 -7.94
C ARG A 290 31.81 -10.16 -9.34
N GLN A 291 30.54 -9.96 -9.69
CA GLN A 291 30.10 -9.57 -11.03
C GLN A 291 30.04 -8.05 -11.23
N ASN A 292 29.70 -7.29 -10.19
CA ASN A 292 29.44 -5.85 -10.27
C ASN A 292 30.55 -5.01 -9.62
N SER A 293 30.75 -3.78 -10.10
CA SER A 293 31.69 -2.82 -9.51
C SER A 293 31.22 -2.30 -8.15
N GLN A 294 29.94 -1.92 -8.04
CA GLN A 294 29.35 -1.46 -6.78
C GLN A 294 29.13 -2.63 -5.80
N LYS A 295 29.82 -2.58 -4.66
CA LYS A 295 29.82 -3.66 -3.66
C LYS A 295 28.81 -3.42 -2.54
N ILE A 296 28.05 -4.46 -2.21
CA ILE A 296 27.19 -4.55 -1.03
C ILE A 296 28.07 -4.98 0.15
N ARG A 297 28.21 -4.12 1.17
CA ARG A 297 29.20 -4.25 2.25
C ARG A 297 28.74 -5.05 3.46
N ALA A 298 27.44 -5.26 3.62
CA ALA A 298 26.84 -6.01 4.72
C ALA A 298 25.54 -6.69 4.27
N LEU A 299 25.20 -7.81 4.94
CA LEU A 299 23.93 -8.52 4.84
C LEU A 299 23.53 -8.98 6.26
N VAL A 300 22.67 -8.20 6.93
CA VAL A 300 22.42 -8.33 8.37
C VAL A 300 21.06 -8.99 8.64
N LEU A 301 21.10 -10.14 9.33
CA LEU A 301 19.91 -10.96 9.61
C LEU A 301 19.01 -10.33 10.68
N TYR A 302 17.71 -10.22 10.41
CA TYR A 302 16.70 -9.75 11.35
C TYR A 302 16.07 -10.91 12.12
N ARG A 303 16.18 -11.03 13.44
CA ARG A 303 17.04 -10.26 14.36
C ARG A 303 17.59 -11.18 15.46
N TRP A 304 18.69 -10.80 16.11
CA TRP A 304 19.27 -11.63 17.16
C TRP A 304 18.41 -11.76 18.46
N PRO A 305 18.05 -10.66 19.17
CA PRO A 305 17.45 -10.76 20.50
C PRO A 305 15.96 -11.14 20.47
N GLN A 306 15.50 -11.76 21.56
CA GLN A 306 14.11 -12.18 21.76
C GLN A 306 13.20 -11.02 22.17
N LEU A 307 12.97 -10.09 21.23
CA LEU A 307 12.12 -8.90 21.39
C LEU A 307 10.80 -9.00 20.61
N ASP A 308 10.76 -9.83 19.57
CA ASP A 308 9.61 -10.09 18.71
C ASP A 308 9.64 -11.55 18.22
N ARG A 309 8.67 -11.94 17.38
CA ARG A 309 8.57 -13.29 16.81
C ARG A 309 9.72 -13.65 15.84
N TRP A 310 10.39 -12.67 15.23
CA TRP A 310 11.51 -12.82 14.28
C TRP A 310 12.90 -12.93 14.96
N HIS A 311 12.95 -13.19 16.27
CA HIS A 311 14.20 -13.45 16.97
C HIS A 311 14.94 -14.72 16.50
N ILE A 312 16.27 -14.74 16.68
CA ILE A 312 17.16 -15.88 16.37
C ILE A 312 17.76 -16.51 17.65
N LYS A 313 17.86 -15.79 18.78
CA LYS A 313 18.31 -16.33 20.08
C LYS A 313 17.56 -17.62 20.42
N GLY A 314 18.28 -18.72 20.60
CA GLY A 314 17.73 -20.04 20.94
C GLY A 314 17.31 -20.92 19.75
N LYS A 315 17.31 -20.39 18.51
CA LYS A 315 16.97 -21.15 17.29
C LYS A 315 18.21 -21.76 16.67
N GLU A 316 18.79 -22.75 17.32
CA GLU A 316 20.04 -23.42 16.92
C GLU A 316 20.07 -23.92 15.46
N GLY A 317 18.93 -24.28 14.85
CA GLY A 317 18.87 -24.60 13.42
C GLY A 317 19.29 -23.43 12.51
N VAL A 318 18.79 -22.23 12.82
CA VAL A 318 19.13 -20.97 12.11
C VAL A 318 20.57 -20.57 12.40
N ILE A 319 21.01 -20.76 13.65
CA ILE A 319 22.38 -20.47 14.06
C ILE A 319 23.36 -21.42 13.37
N GLU A 320 22.99 -22.68 13.10
CA GLU A 320 23.79 -23.60 12.30
C GLU A 320 23.78 -23.29 10.80
N ASP A 321 22.69 -22.78 10.23
CA ASP A 321 22.67 -22.25 8.85
C ASP A 321 23.67 -21.07 8.73
N PHE A 322 23.66 -20.15 9.70
CA PHE A 322 24.64 -19.06 9.75
C PHE A 322 26.08 -19.54 10.03
N ARG A 323 26.30 -20.53 10.91
CA ARG A 323 27.62 -21.16 11.09
C ARG A 323 28.10 -21.83 9.81
N ALA A 324 27.20 -22.45 9.03
CA ALA A 324 27.50 -23.07 7.75
C ALA A 324 27.86 -22.04 6.68
N ALA A 325 27.09 -20.95 6.55
CA ALA A 325 27.44 -19.82 5.69
C ALA A 325 28.84 -19.26 6.02
N LEU A 326 29.16 -19.12 7.32
CA LEU A 326 30.46 -18.67 7.82
C LEU A 326 31.62 -19.68 7.62
N ARG A 327 31.38 -20.89 7.11
CA ARG A 327 32.46 -21.78 6.65
C ARG A 327 33.09 -21.22 5.37
N HIS A 328 32.26 -20.73 4.43
CA HIS A 328 32.67 -20.11 3.18
C HIS A 328 33.24 -18.69 3.41
N ASP A 329 34.20 -18.28 2.59
CA ASP A 329 34.78 -16.92 2.69
C ASP A 329 34.21 -16.03 1.57
N TYR A 330 33.19 -15.25 1.94
CA TYR A 330 32.43 -14.37 1.05
C TYR A 330 32.96 -12.92 1.07
N ARG A 331 34.22 -12.72 1.51
CA ARG A 331 34.92 -11.43 1.46
C ARG A 331 35.53 -11.27 0.07
N TRP A 332 35.31 -10.14 -0.59
CA TRP A 332 36.00 -9.83 -1.85
C TRP A 332 37.47 -9.48 -1.59
N ASN A 333 38.37 -9.89 -2.50
CA ASN A 333 39.81 -9.74 -2.32
C ASN A 333 40.29 -8.29 -2.55
N VAL A 334 40.53 -7.58 -1.45
CA VAL A 334 41.11 -6.22 -1.43
C VAL A 334 42.52 -6.18 -2.06
N GLU A 335 43.29 -7.27 -1.95
CA GLU A 335 44.66 -7.35 -2.48
C GLU A 335 44.74 -7.19 -4.01
N THR A 336 43.64 -7.49 -4.73
CA THR A 336 43.57 -7.34 -6.20
C THR A 336 43.51 -5.88 -6.67
N GLU A 337 43.14 -4.94 -5.79
CA GLU A 337 43.05 -3.50 -6.11
C GLU A 337 44.35 -2.74 -5.80
N LEU A 338 45.31 -3.38 -5.11
CA LEU A 338 46.63 -2.81 -4.79
C LEU A 338 47.74 -3.20 -5.78
N VAL A 339 47.42 -3.93 -6.86
CA VAL A 339 48.39 -4.33 -7.91
C VAL A 339 47.83 -4.07 -9.31
N GLN A 340 47.86 -2.80 -9.72
CA GLN A 340 48.17 -2.48 -11.12
C GLN A 340 49.65 -2.07 -11.20
N PRO A 341 50.38 -2.43 -12.27
CA PRO A 341 51.81 -2.16 -12.35
C PRO A 341 52.07 -0.65 -12.47
N GLU A 342 53.06 -0.16 -11.72
CA GLU A 342 53.64 1.16 -11.95
C GLU A 342 54.18 1.20 -13.39
N ARG A 343 53.48 1.90 -14.28
CA ARG A 343 54.01 2.22 -15.60
C ARG A 343 55.04 3.34 -15.42
N GLU A 344 56.30 2.96 -15.54
CA GLU A 344 57.44 3.87 -15.58
C GLU A 344 57.19 4.97 -16.62
N GLU A 345 57.02 6.23 -16.18
CA GLU A 345 57.17 7.38 -17.07
C GLU A 345 58.66 7.52 -17.39
N GLU A 346 59.05 7.16 -18.62
CA GLU A 346 60.40 7.39 -19.14
C GLU A 346 60.74 8.89 -19.10
N ARG A 347 61.53 9.30 -18.09
CA ARG A 347 61.84 10.71 -17.83
C ARG A 347 63.34 10.98 -17.97
N GLN A 348 63.76 11.45 -19.15
CA GLN A 348 65.11 11.93 -19.45
C GLN A 348 65.10 13.07 -20.48
N PRO A 349 66.06 14.01 -20.47
CA PRO A 349 66.89 14.46 -19.34
C PRO A 349 67.00 16.00 -19.23
N ASP A 350 67.92 16.45 -18.36
CA ASP A 350 68.45 17.82 -18.16
C ASP A 350 67.58 18.80 -17.33
N VAL A 351 68.12 19.63 -16.42
CA VAL A 351 69.52 20.05 -16.16
C VAL A 351 69.91 19.91 -14.66
N LEU A 352 71.17 19.61 -14.37
CA LEU A 352 71.82 19.51 -13.04
C LEU A 352 72.23 20.90 -12.46
N PRO A 353 72.33 21.13 -11.12
CA PRO A 353 73.50 20.63 -10.38
C PRO A 353 73.34 20.28 -8.87
N GLU A 354 74.14 19.29 -8.43
CA GLU A 354 74.91 19.15 -7.16
C GLU A 354 74.32 19.57 -5.77
N ALA A 355 74.57 18.88 -4.64
CA ALA A 355 75.68 17.95 -4.33
C ALA A 355 75.45 16.99 -3.13
N ARG A 356 75.99 15.76 -3.26
CA ARG A 356 76.73 14.95 -2.24
C ARG A 356 76.05 14.35 -0.98
N ARG A 357 76.06 12.99 -0.97
CA ARG A 357 76.47 12.06 0.13
C ARG A 357 75.53 11.91 1.36
N ASN A 358 75.43 10.75 2.04
CA ASN A 358 76.07 9.42 1.88
C ASN A 358 75.17 8.29 2.48
N LEU A 359 75.46 7.02 2.19
CA LEU A 359 74.71 5.84 2.66
C LEU A 359 75.25 5.20 3.96
N GLN A 360 74.34 4.67 4.81
CA GLN A 360 74.32 3.34 5.52
C GLN A 360 75.61 2.83 6.27
N PRO A 361 75.70 1.62 6.90
CA PRO A 361 74.73 0.55 7.17
C PRO A 361 74.69 -0.06 8.63
N GLU A 362 73.74 -0.99 8.84
CA GLU A 362 73.75 -2.24 9.66
C GLU A 362 74.49 -2.38 11.04
N LYS A 363 73.74 -2.92 12.04
CA LYS A 363 74.07 -3.98 13.06
C LYS A 363 75.33 -3.85 13.97
N PRO A 364 75.26 -4.28 15.25
CA PRO A 364 75.41 -5.72 15.62
C PRO A 364 74.59 -6.18 16.86
N ALA A 365 74.86 -7.39 17.36
CA ALA A 365 74.05 -8.06 18.40
C ALA A 365 74.83 -8.59 19.62
N GLY A 366 74.16 -8.58 20.78
CA GLY A 366 74.18 -9.65 21.79
C GLY A 366 75.28 -9.68 22.87
N ARG A 367 74.86 -9.78 24.15
CA ARG A 367 75.34 -10.72 25.20
C ARG A 367 74.70 -10.44 26.58
N GLY A 368 74.39 -11.50 27.34
CA GLY A 368 74.19 -11.44 28.81
C GLY A 368 75.54 -11.55 29.58
N PRO A 369 75.59 -11.91 30.89
CA PRO A 369 74.74 -12.93 31.53
C PRO A 369 74.40 -12.74 33.05
N ALA A 370 73.78 -13.78 33.65
CA ALA A 370 73.92 -14.22 35.06
C ALA A 370 73.15 -13.45 36.19
N ARG A 371 72.63 -14.10 37.27
CA ARG A 371 72.50 -15.54 37.60
C ARG A 371 71.55 -15.80 38.81
N VAL A 372 70.76 -16.88 38.74
CA VAL A 372 70.45 -17.90 39.81
C VAL A 372 69.62 -17.42 41.03
N ALA A 373 68.65 -18.20 41.55
CA ALA A 373 68.65 -19.67 41.64
C ALA A 373 67.44 -20.45 41.02
N GLU A 374 66.74 -21.22 41.87
CA GLU A 374 65.87 -22.39 41.64
C GLU A 374 64.69 -22.28 42.67
N GLU A 375 63.61 -23.07 42.71
CA GLU A 375 63.37 -24.49 42.38
C GLU A 375 62.21 -24.64 41.38
N ARG A 376 62.27 -25.49 40.34
CA ARG A 376 62.02 -26.95 40.31
C ARG A 376 60.71 -27.44 40.95
N GLN A 377 60.00 -28.44 40.42
CA GLN A 377 59.92 -29.01 39.06
C GLN A 377 58.82 -30.10 39.08
N GLU A 378 57.66 -29.92 38.43
CA GLU A 378 56.85 -31.07 37.96
C GLU A 378 55.81 -30.67 36.89
N VAL A 379 55.07 -31.65 36.37
CA VAL A 379 54.26 -31.55 35.14
C VAL A 379 52.77 -31.40 35.45
N GLU A 380 52.12 -30.36 34.92
CA GLU A 380 50.67 -30.33 34.72
C GLU A 380 50.30 -30.18 33.23
N VAL A 381 49.08 -30.58 32.91
CA VAL A 381 48.53 -30.74 31.56
C VAL A 381 47.89 -29.42 31.10
N SER A 382 47.78 -29.23 29.78
CA SER A 382 47.11 -28.11 29.12
C SER A 382 45.77 -27.72 29.74
N ASP A 383 45.58 -26.42 30.01
CA ASP A 383 44.36 -25.83 30.60
C ASP A 383 43.07 -25.99 29.78
N GLU A 384 43.13 -26.59 28.58
CA GLU A 384 41.95 -27.02 27.81
C GLU A 384 41.09 -28.09 28.53
N MET A 385 41.51 -28.59 29.71
CA MET A 385 40.75 -29.54 30.53
C MET A 385 40.42 -29.07 31.97
N ARG A 386 40.31 -27.75 32.22
CA ARG A 386 39.84 -27.22 33.52
C ARG A 386 38.42 -26.64 33.53
N MET A 387 37.49 -27.32 32.85
CA MET A 387 36.02 -27.21 33.05
C MET A 387 35.59 -27.74 34.44
N GLY A 388 36.13 -27.14 35.51
CA GLY A 388 35.65 -27.35 36.87
C GLY A 388 34.29 -26.69 37.05
N ARG A 389 33.33 -27.39 37.68
CA ARG A 389 31.93 -26.95 37.85
C ARG A 389 31.83 -25.52 38.40
N GLY A 390 31.63 -24.55 37.51
CA GLY A 390 31.42 -23.16 37.88
C GLY A 390 30.09 -22.99 38.62
N MET A 391 30.12 -22.21 39.70
CA MET A 391 28.91 -21.78 40.41
C MET A 391 28.24 -20.65 39.62
N VAL A 392 27.02 -20.86 39.12
CA VAL A 392 26.30 -19.92 38.25
C VAL A 392 24.87 -19.67 38.73
N TYR A 393 24.45 -18.40 38.79
CA TYR A 393 23.06 -17.99 38.98
C TYR A 393 22.30 -18.05 37.64
N ARG A 394 21.14 -18.75 37.60
CA ARG A 394 20.17 -18.67 36.49
C ARG A 394 18.74 -18.84 37.00
N VAL A 395 17.83 -18.00 36.53
CA VAL A 395 16.38 -18.11 36.73
C VAL A 395 15.67 -18.55 35.45
N GLN A 396 14.63 -19.36 35.61
CA GLN A 396 13.56 -19.58 34.64
C GLN A 396 12.26 -18.97 35.20
N TRP A 397 11.64 -18.07 34.45
CA TRP A 397 10.37 -17.45 34.83
C TRP A 397 9.19 -18.33 34.41
N LEU A 398 8.24 -18.58 35.32
CA LEU A 398 7.11 -19.48 35.12
C LEU A 398 5.75 -18.77 35.16
N LYS A 399 5.56 -17.83 36.09
CA LYS A 399 4.39 -16.94 36.15
C LYS A 399 4.81 -15.54 36.59
N GLY A 400 3.96 -14.56 36.29
CA GLY A 400 4.17 -13.15 36.61
C GLY A 400 3.45 -12.29 35.60
N LYS A 401 2.27 -11.80 35.95
CA LYS A 401 1.49 -10.79 35.23
C LYS A 401 0.84 -9.91 36.31
N PRO A 402 1.11 -8.60 36.36
CA PRO A 402 0.47 -7.72 37.33
C PRO A 402 -1.03 -7.54 37.02
N PRO A 403 -1.82 -7.05 37.99
CA PRO A 403 -3.22 -6.69 37.78
C PRO A 403 -3.38 -5.58 36.73
N SER A 404 -4.61 -5.41 36.26
CA SER A 404 -5.06 -4.32 35.38
C SER A 404 -6.49 -3.94 35.80
N PRO A 405 -6.90 -2.66 35.75
CA PRO A 405 -6.11 -1.47 35.36
C PRO A 405 -5.02 -1.09 36.37
N LEU A 406 -4.09 -0.25 35.93
CA LEU A 406 -3.00 0.32 36.74
C LEU A 406 -3.08 1.84 36.73
N TYR A 407 -2.78 2.48 37.86
CA TYR A 407 -2.88 3.94 38.03
C TYR A 407 -1.53 4.57 38.42
N PRO A 408 -1.27 5.86 38.09
CA PRO A 408 0.05 6.46 38.27
C PRO A 408 0.44 6.58 39.75
N GLY A 409 1.70 6.31 40.07
CA GLY A 409 2.22 6.37 41.44
C GLY A 409 1.70 5.28 42.40
N GLN A 410 0.86 4.36 41.93
CA GLN A 410 0.33 3.27 42.75
C GLN A 410 1.44 2.27 43.14
N ILE A 411 1.41 1.74 44.36
CA ILE A 411 2.20 0.56 44.74
C ILE A 411 1.36 -0.69 44.47
N VAL A 412 1.92 -1.67 43.76
CA VAL A 412 1.23 -2.89 43.31
C VAL A 412 2.01 -4.13 43.72
N SER A 413 1.31 -5.10 44.31
CA SER A 413 1.82 -6.43 44.68
C SER A 413 1.19 -7.50 43.78
N PHE A 414 1.95 -8.47 43.30
CA PHE A 414 1.41 -9.58 42.50
C PHE A 414 2.31 -10.84 42.48
N PRO A 415 1.74 -12.06 42.40
CA PRO A 415 2.52 -13.29 42.44
C PRO A 415 3.34 -13.53 41.17
N VAL A 416 4.65 -13.68 41.36
CA VAL A 416 5.66 -14.02 40.35
C VAL A 416 6.30 -15.36 40.71
N THR A 417 6.11 -16.38 39.89
CA THR A 417 6.66 -17.72 40.10
C THR A 417 7.91 -17.91 39.26
N VAL A 418 9.02 -18.26 39.91
CA VAL A 418 10.35 -18.44 39.31
C VAL A 418 11.00 -19.74 39.77
N ARG A 419 11.86 -20.29 38.91
CA ARG A 419 12.60 -21.51 39.18
C ARG A 419 14.10 -21.27 39.09
N ASN A 420 14.86 -21.79 40.05
CA ASN A 420 16.32 -21.78 40.00
C ASN A 420 16.81 -22.84 39.02
N THR A 421 17.42 -22.41 37.91
CA THR A 421 18.06 -23.26 36.89
C THR A 421 19.59 -23.13 36.92
N GLY A 422 20.12 -22.44 37.92
CA GLY A 422 21.55 -22.30 38.19
C GLY A 422 22.12 -23.51 38.93
N THR A 423 23.31 -23.32 39.50
CA THR A 423 24.04 -24.35 40.26
C THR A 423 24.39 -23.90 41.68
N ILE A 424 23.82 -22.78 42.13
CA ILE A 424 23.93 -22.21 43.48
C ILE A 424 22.52 -22.09 44.04
N ALA A 425 22.33 -22.32 45.34
CA ALA A 425 21.10 -21.90 46.00
C ALA A 425 21.02 -20.37 46.04
N TRP A 426 19.81 -19.82 45.99
CA TRP A 426 19.56 -18.40 46.23
C TRP A 426 19.22 -18.22 47.71
N PRO A 427 20.07 -17.58 48.53
CA PRO A 427 19.72 -17.32 49.91
C PRO A 427 18.67 -16.21 50.00
N ALA A 428 17.67 -16.39 50.84
CA ALA A 428 16.64 -15.38 51.10
C ALA A 428 17.11 -14.29 52.09
N VAL A 429 18.22 -14.52 52.80
CA VAL A 429 18.75 -13.60 53.83
C VAL A 429 20.28 -13.54 53.83
N GLY A 430 20.84 -12.44 54.32
CA GLY A 430 22.27 -12.27 54.58
C GLY A 430 23.07 -11.62 53.43
N PRO A 431 24.42 -11.63 53.47
CA PRO A 431 25.26 -10.78 52.61
C PRO A 431 25.30 -11.16 51.12
N GLN A 432 24.62 -12.22 50.71
CA GLN A 432 24.41 -12.60 49.30
C GLN A 432 22.92 -12.79 48.98
N GLN A 433 22.03 -12.25 49.83
CA GLN A 433 20.58 -12.31 49.69
C GLN A 433 20.16 -12.00 48.26
N VAL A 434 19.33 -12.88 47.70
CA VAL A 434 18.69 -12.67 46.42
C VAL A 434 17.32 -12.04 46.68
N SER A 435 17.02 -11.00 45.92
CA SER A 435 15.72 -10.32 45.92
C SER A 435 15.22 -10.15 44.47
N LEU A 436 13.93 -9.92 44.30
CA LEU A 436 13.29 -9.57 43.04
C LEU A 436 13.19 -8.05 42.91
N GLY A 437 13.75 -7.50 41.85
CA GLY A 437 13.67 -6.09 41.51
C GLY A 437 12.98 -5.84 40.18
N TYR A 438 12.75 -4.57 39.86
CA TYR A 438 12.09 -4.13 38.64
C TYR A 438 12.77 -2.91 38.02
N HIS A 439 12.55 -2.74 36.72
CA HIS A 439 12.91 -1.56 35.93
C HIS A 439 11.71 -1.19 35.06
N PHE A 440 11.42 0.10 34.92
CA PHE A 440 10.43 0.59 33.95
C PHE A 440 11.15 1.27 32.79
N PHE A 441 10.67 1.01 31.58
CA PHE A 441 11.12 1.69 30.37
C PHE A 441 9.94 2.36 29.67
N GLN A 442 10.17 3.54 29.12
CA GLN A 442 9.27 4.21 28.17
C GLN A 442 10.09 4.56 26.93
N ASN A 443 9.54 4.32 25.73
CA ASN A 443 10.22 4.54 24.45
C ASN A 443 11.65 3.93 24.37
N ARG A 444 11.87 2.82 25.09
CA ARG A 444 13.16 2.09 25.23
C ARG A 444 14.26 2.84 26.01
N GLN A 445 13.93 3.95 26.67
CA GLN A 445 14.73 4.60 27.71
C GLN A 445 14.32 4.06 29.09
N GLU A 446 15.29 3.81 29.98
CA GLU A 446 15.03 3.41 31.36
C GLU A 446 14.62 4.62 32.19
N LEU A 447 13.58 4.47 33.01
CA LEU A 447 13.05 5.54 33.87
C LEU A 447 13.74 5.53 35.24
N PRO A 448 14.08 6.71 35.79
CA PRO A 448 14.59 6.79 37.16
C PRO A 448 13.50 6.39 38.17
N TYR A 449 13.89 5.68 39.22
CA TYR A 449 13.01 5.39 40.34
C TYR A 449 12.60 6.68 41.07
N PRO A 450 11.34 6.85 41.52
CA PRO A 450 10.88 8.07 42.18
C PRO A 450 11.74 8.51 43.37
N ASP A 451 12.11 7.56 44.23
CA ASP A 451 12.97 7.79 45.41
C ASP A 451 14.47 7.49 45.15
N GLY A 452 14.87 7.34 43.87
CA GLY A 452 16.25 7.08 43.47
C GLY A 452 16.77 5.65 43.69
N SER A 453 15.92 4.70 44.08
CA SER A 453 16.25 3.26 44.19
C SER A 453 15.02 2.37 43.99
N PRO A 454 15.16 1.12 43.49
CA PRO A 454 14.05 0.18 43.36
C PRO A 454 13.55 -0.30 44.71
N VAL A 455 12.25 -0.59 44.82
CA VAL A 455 11.74 -1.49 45.86
C VAL A 455 12.18 -2.91 45.49
N LEU A 456 12.95 -3.55 46.37
CA LEU A 456 13.39 -4.94 46.19
C LEU A 456 12.53 -5.86 47.06
N THR A 457 11.88 -6.83 46.44
CA THR A 457 11.04 -7.82 47.13
C THR A 457 11.89 -9.00 47.58
N GLU A 458 11.87 -9.35 48.86
CA GLU A 458 12.64 -10.48 49.40
C GLU A 458 12.08 -11.85 48.94
N LEU A 459 12.94 -12.87 48.86
CA LEU A 459 12.49 -14.25 48.68
C LEU A 459 11.86 -14.79 49.99
N PRO A 460 10.77 -15.57 49.94
CA PRO A 460 10.14 -16.12 51.16
C PRO A 460 10.97 -17.23 51.83
N ASN A 461 11.87 -17.87 51.10
CA ASN A 461 12.79 -18.92 51.57
C ASN A 461 13.98 -19.07 50.63
N ASP A 462 15.06 -19.69 51.12
CA ASP A 462 16.20 -20.10 50.28
C ASP A 462 15.71 -21.03 49.15
N VAL A 463 16.23 -20.85 47.92
CA VAL A 463 15.78 -21.59 46.72
C VAL A 463 16.92 -22.42 46.14
N ALA A 464 16.88 -23.74 46.31
CA ALA A 464 17.90 -24.66 45.84
C ALA A 464 17.92 -24.81 44.30
N PRO A 465 19.05 -25.27 43.70
CA PRO A 465 19.11 -25.60 42.28
C PRO A 465 18.02 -26.61 41.87
N GLY A 466 17.18 -26.22 40.91
CA GLY A 466 16.03 -26.99 40.42
C GLY A 466 14.71 -26.72 41.14
N GLU A 467 14.70 -25.93 42.23
CA GLU A 467 13.52 -25.58 43.02
C GLU A 467 12.75 -24.38 42.44
N THR A 468 11.45 -24.31 42.73
CA THR A 468 10.52 -23.26 42.28
C THR A 468 9.97 -22.52 43.49
N VAL A 469 9.94 -21.19 43.44
CA VAL A 469 9.37 -20.30 44.46
C VAL A 469 8.35 -19.35 43.82
N THR A 470 7.39 -18.87 44.61
CA THR A 470 6.53 -17.74 44.24
C THR A 470 6.81 -16.57 45.17
N ILE A 471 6.99 -15.40 44.58
CA ILE A 471 7.35 -14.13 45.23
C ILE A 471 6.18 -13.18 45.00
N ASP A 472 5.67 -12.48 46.02
CA ASP A 472 4.65 -11.47 45.83
C ASP A 472 5.30 -10.12 45.51
N ALA A 473 5.52 -9.89 44.22
CA ALA A 473 6.39 -8.85 43.68
C ALA A 473 5.80 -7.44 43.88
N GLN A 474 6.51 -6.60 44.62
CA GLN A 474 6.14 -5.21 44.86
C GLN A 474 6.85 -4.26 43.90
N MET A 475 6.09 -3.36 43.28
CA MET A 475 6.62 -2.30 42.43
C MET A 475 5.81 -1.00 42.55
N VAL A 476 6.49 0.14 42.37
CA VAL A 476 5.87 1.47 42.25
C VAL A 476 5.62 1.76 40.77
N ILE A 477 4.35 1.96 40.39
CA ILE A 477 3.95 2.34 39.03
C ILE A 477 4.42 3.79 38.74
N PRO A 478 4.91 4.10 37.52
CA PRO A 478 5.32 5.45 37.13
C PRO A 478 4.29 6.55 37.43
N ASP A 479 4.76 7.78 37.66
CA ASP A 479 3.96 8.95 38.07
C ASP A 479 3.04 9.51 36.98
N ARG A 480 3.16 9.03 35.73
CA ARG A 480 2.41 9.52 34.57
C ARG A 480 1.59 8.40 33.91
N PRO A 481 0.38 8.71 33.41
CA PRO A 481 -0.34 7.82 32.49
C PRO A 481 0.49 7.54 31.22
N GLY A 482 0.26 6.40 30.60
CA GLY A 482 0.92 6.01 29.34
C GLY A 482 1.26 4.52 29.27
N ASN A 483 1.90 4.12 28.17
CA ASN A 483 2.40 2.77 27.97
C ASN A 483 3.86 2.64 28.45
N TYR A 484 4.16 1.52 29.11
CA TYR A 484 5.45 1.22 29.71
C TYR A 484 5.84 -0.24 29.49
N THR A 485 7.15 -0.50 29.42
CA THR A 485 7.70 -1.85 29.49
C THR A 485 8.25 -2.07 30.91
N LEU A 486 7.65 -3.00 31.64
CA LEU A 486 8.20 -3.53 32.88
C LEU A 486 9.23 -4.61 32.55
N VAL A 487 10.38 -4.56 33.20
CA VAL A 487 11.36 -5.65 33.28
C VAL A 487 11.49 -6.07 34.74
N LEU A 488 11.38 -7.36 35.02
CA LEU A 488 11.74 -7.96 36.30
C LEU A 488 13.07 -8.72 36.15
N ASP A 489 13.94 -8.56 37.13
CA ASP A 489 15.18 -9.34 37.28
C ASP A 489 15.46 -9.66 38.75
N LEU A 490 16.25 -10.70 39.01
CA LEU A 490 16.74 -11.00 40.35
C LEU A 490 18.06 -10.27 40.62
N ILE A 491 18.31 -9.87 41.86
CA ILE A 491 19.52 -9.17 42.28
C ILE A 491 20.15 -9.88 43.49
N SER A 492 21.46 -10.12 43.45
CA SER A 492 22.21 -10.75 44.56
C SER A 492 23.03 -9.70 45.33
N GLY A 493 22.91 -9.71 46.66
CA GLY A 493 23.62 -8.81 47.56
C GLY A 493 23.25 -7.33 47.40
N GLY A 494 22.08 -7.03 46.82
CA GLY A 494 21.62 -5.65 46.58
C GLY A 494 22.29 -4.89 45.43
N GLU A 495 23.32 -5.47 44.77
CA GLU A 495 24.09 -4.80 43.71
C GLU A 495 24.24 -5.63 42.41
N ASN A 496 24.14 -6.96 42.47
CA ASN A 496 24.52 -7.84 41.37
C ASN A 496 23.29 -8.43 40.65
N TRP A 497 22.81 -7.73 39.61
CA TRP A 497 21.70 -8.17 38.76
C TRP A 497 22.00 -9.47 38.01
N PHE A 498 21.03 -10.38 37.96
CA PHE A 498 21.13 -11.69 37.31
C PHE A 498 21.28 -11.56 35.79
N GLN A 499 20.71 -10.51 35.17
CA GLN A 499 20.94 -10.14 33.77
C GLN A 499 22.42 -9.87 33.48
N ALA A 500 23.12 -9.16 34.37
CA ALA A 500 24.57 -8.92 34.24
C ALA A 500 25.38 -10.22 34.40
N MET A 501 24.85 -11.19 35.15
CA MET A 501 25.37 -12.56 35.28
C MET A 501 24.90 -13.52 34.15
N GLN A 502 24.33 -13.00 33.07
CA GLN A 502 23.87 -13.75 31.88
C GLN A 502 22.71 -14.72 32.13
N SER A 503 21.88 -14.46 33.14
CA SER A 503 20.55 -15.07 33.30
C SER A 503 19.51 -14.39 32.40
N ASP A 504 18.34 -15.02 32.26
CA ASP A 504 17.19 -14.44 31.56
C ASP A 504 16.32 -13.60 32.51
N ILE A 505 15.63 -12.60 31.95
CA ILE A 505 14.74 -11.62 32.63
C ILE A 505 13.28 -11.82 32.20
N LEU A 506 12.32 -11.21 32.92
CA LEU A 506 10.90 -11.22 32.52
C LEU A 506 10.41 -9.84 32.09
N THR A 507 10.03 -9.73 30.81
CA THR A 507 9.47 -8.48 30.24
C THR A 507 7.95 -8.53 30.18
N ARG A 508 7.29 -7.40 30.48
CA ARG A 508 5.84 -7.19 30.37
C ARG A 508 5.51 -5.81 29.80
N TRP A 509 4.43 -5.73 29.04
CA TRP A 509 3.84 -4.47 28.59
C TRP A 509 2.72 -4.07 29.54
N LEU A 510 2.66 -2.80 29.91
CA LEU A 510 1.69 -2.24 30.85
C LEU A 510 1.15 -0.91 30.34
N SER A 511 -0.15 -0.71 30.50
CA SER A 511 -0.83 0.57 30.29
C SER A 511 -1.25 1.14 31.63
N VAL A 512 -0.85 2.38 31.91
CA VAL A 512 -1.19 3.13 33.12
C VAL A 512 -2.23 4.18 32.74
N SER A 513 -3.45 4.03 33.22
CA SER A 513 -4.58 4.90 32.87
C SER A 513 -4.71 6.04 33.88
N LYS A 514 -5.32 7.17 33.49
CA LYS A 514 -5.74 8.17 34.49
C LYS A 514 -6.77 7.53 35.42
N ALA A 515 -6.62 7.74 36.74
CA ALA A 515 -7.67 7.42 37.68
C ALA A 515 -8.93 8.28 37.38
N PRO A 516 -10.14 7.71 37.42
CA PRO A 516 -11.37 8.45 37.14
C PRO A 516 -11.57 9.58 38.16
N GLN A 517 -11.77 10.81 37.67
CA GLN A 517 -12.00 11.96 38.53
C GLN A 517 -13.43 11.93 39.10
N MET A 518 -13.54 11.65 40.40
CA MET A 518 -14.77 11.89 41.16
C MET A 518 -15.09 13.39 41.16
N ALA A 519 -16.19 13.77 40.51
CA ALA A 519 -16.59 15.17 40.38
C ALA A 519 -17.31 15.68 41.64
N GLY A 520 -16.80 16.77 42.23
CA GLY A 520 -17.58 17.69 43.07
C GLY A 520 -17.48 17.52 44.59
N ALA A 521 -16.43 18.10 45.19
CA ALA A 521 -16.45 18.55 46.59
C ALA A 521 -15.43 19.68 46.81
N GLU A 522 -15.88 20.93 46.79
CA GLU A 522 -15.08 22.10 47.19
C GLU A 522 -15.88 22.98 48.16
N GLN A 523 -15.18 23.64 49.11
CA GLN A 523 -15.68 24.39 50.29
C GLN A 523 -16.12 23.48 51.47
N ALA A 524 -15.40 23.38 52.60
CA ALA A 524 -14.97 24.48 53.46
C ALA A 524 -13.89 24.10 54.52
N ALA A 525 -13.08 25.10 54.90
CA ALA A 525 -12.41 25.34 56.20
C ALA A 525 -11.73 24.20 57.01
N GLU A 526 -10.41 24.33 57.19
CA GLU A 526 -9.66 23.96 58.41
C GLU A 526 -10.01 24.90 59.60
N PRO A 527 -9.60 24.66 60.88
CA PRO A 527 -8.68 23.62 61.40
C PRO A 527 -9.20 22.87 62.68
N GLU A 528 -8.27 22.17 63.36
CA GLU A 528 -8.21 21.82 64.81
C GLU A 528 -8.53 20.37 65.28
N ALA A 529 -7.45 19.56 65.34
CA ALA A 529 -6.86 18.97 66.57
C ALA A 529 -7.50 17.77 67.34
N GLU A 530 -6.59 17.14 68.11
CA GLU A 530 -6.76 16.26 69.30
C GLU A 530 -7.33 14.81 69.22
N THR A 531 -6.38 13.86 69.17
CA THR A 531 -6.16 12.72 70.11
C THR A 531 -7.14 11.52 70.29
N ALA A 532 -6.49 10.33 70.36
CA ALA A 532 -6.68 9.24 71.34
C ALA A 532 -7.69 8.08 71.13
N MET A 533 -7.10 6.91 70.84
CA MET A 533 -7.13 5.67 71.66
C MET A 533 -8.14 4.52 71.46
N GLN A 534 -7.54 3.31 71.44
CA GLN A 534 -8.05 1.96 71.83
C GLN A 534 -8.98 1.20 70.85
N GLU A 535 -8.71 -0.05 70.43
CA GLU A 535 -8.44 -1.34 71.16
C GLU A 535 -9.73 -1.90 71.82
N TYR A 536 -10.18 -3.16 71.68
CA TYR A 536 -9.79 -4.40 70.94
C TYR A 536 -11.12 -5.12 70.48
N VAL A 537 -11.33 -6.45 70.21
CA VAL A 537 -10.55 -7.71 70.30
C VAL A 537 -11.15 -8.85 69.42
N THR A 538 -10.31 -9.58 68.65
CA THR A 538 -10.54 -10.94 68.07
C THR A 538 -11.73 -11.15 67.08
N ALA A 539 -11.77 -12.16 66.20
CA ALA A 539 -11.26 -13.53 66.31
C ALA A 539 -10.94 -14.27 64.98
N ASP A 540 -10.28 -15.42 65.15
CA ASP A 540 -9.97 -16.53 64.23
C ASP A 540 -10.02 -17.82 65.13
N PRO A 541 -10.15 -19.11 64.68
CA PRO A 541 -9.86 -19.67 63.35
C PRO A 541 -10.88 -20.68 62.77
N ALA A 542 -10.53 -21.25 61.60
CA ALA A 542 -11.20 -22.37 60.92
C ALA A 542 -10.99 -23.75 61.62
N PRO A 543 -11.69 -24.86 61.23
CA PRO A 543 -11.33 -25.63 60.02
C PRO A 543 -12.50 -26.33 59.25
N GLN A 544 -12.16 -27.04 58.15
CA GLN A 544 -13.08 -27.91 57.34
C GLN A 544 -13.31 -29.31 57.99
N PRO A 545 -14.24 -30.16 57.47
CA PRO A 545 -13.95 -31.04 56.31
C PRO A 545 -15.13 -31.30 55.33
N GLU A 546 -14.90 -32.17 54.34
CA GLU A 546 -15.72 -32.47 53.14
C GLU A 546 -16.98 -33.34 53.36
N THR A 547 -18.03 -33.20 52.52
CA THR A 547 -18.56 -34.23 51.57
C THR A 547 -20.00 -33.93 51.05
N THR A 548 -20.24 -34.19 49.75
CA THR A 548 -21.55 -34.21 49.04
C THR A 548 -22.33 -35.53 49.30
N PRO A 549 -23.67 -35.67 49.06
CA PRO A 549 -24.36 -35.30 47.79
C PRO A 549 -25.89 -34.93 47.80
N VAL A 550 -26.33 -34.34 46.68
CA VAL A 550 -27.64 -34.45 45.97
C VAL A 550 -28.99 -34.29 46.72
N LEU A 551 -29.79 -33.30 46.26
CA LEU A 551 -31.27 -33.24 46.25
C LEU A 551 -31.70 -32.48 44.97
N GLN A 552 -32.35 -33.13 43.99
CA GLN A 552 -33.81 -33.19 43.79
C GLN A 552 -34.55 -31.83 43.74
N VAL A 553 -34.93 -31.45 42.52
CA VAL A 553 -35.92 -30.40 42.22
C VAL A 553 -37.33 -30.87 42.62
N LYS A 554 -38.16 -29.95 43.10
CA LYS A 554 -39.61 -30.02 42.87
C LYS A 554 -40.25 -28.63 42.88
N GLU A 555 -41.18 -28.39 41.95
CA GLU A 555 -41.89 -27.12 41.84
C GLU A 555 -42.93 -26.92 42.95
N GLU A 556 -43.42 -25.69 43.13
CA GLU A 556 -44.85 -25.43 42.89
C GLU A 556 -45.20 -23.95 42.66
N ALA A 557 -45.55 -23.66 41.40
CA ALA A 557 -46.60 -22.76 40.92
C ALA A 557 -46.88 -21.39 41.60
N ARG A 558 -46.80 -20.32 40.78
CA ARG A 558 -47.90 -19.36 40.64
C ARG A 558 -48.24 -19.10 39.17
N SER A 559 -49.52 -19.10 38.86
CA SER A 559 -50.10 -18.88 37.53
C SER A 559 -51.08 -17.71 37.57
N SER A 560 -51.02 -16.81 36.58
CA SER A 560 -52.18 -16.31 35.81
C SER A 560 -51.77 -15.16 34.88
N SER A 561 -52.63 -14.86 33.88
CA SER A 561 -52.42 -13.88 32.79
C SER A 561 -51.13 -14.09 31.96
N ALA A 562 -51.28 -14.74 30.80
CA ALA A 562 -50.16 -15.05 29.92
C ALA A 562 -49.88 -13.94 28.90
N HIS A 563 -48.67 -13.36 28.98
CA HIS A 563 -47.99 -12.97 27.75
C HIS A 563 -47.60 -14.27 27.02
N HIS A 564 -48.13 -14.51 25.82
CA HIS A 564 -47.60 -15.57 24.96
C HIS A 564 -46.16 -15.20 24.61
N GLY A 565 -45.20 -15.92 25.19
CA GLY A 565 -43.82 -15.90 24.72
C GLY A 565 -43.69 -16.59 23.36
N PRO A 566 -42.51 -16.53 22.74
CA PRO A 566 -42.24 -17.35 21.56
C PRO A 566 -42.46 -18.84 21.90
N PRO A 567 -42.83 -19.69 20.92
CA PRO A 567 -42.93 -21.13 21.12
C PRO A 567 -41.52 -21.70 21.39
N ILE A 568 -41.28 -22.12 22.63
CA ILE A 568 -40.03 -22.75 23.07
C ILE A 568 -40.28 -24.26 23.26
N VAL A 569 -39.44 -25.09 22.65
CA VAL A 569 -39.45 -26.54 22.78
C VAL A 569 -38.33 -26.97 23.74
N ASP A 570 -38.68 -27.47 24.92
CA ASP A 570 -37.68 -28.03 25.84
C ASP A 570 -37.19 -29.41 25.37
N ILE A 571 -35.86 -29.51 25.21
CA ILE A 571 -35.14 -30.74 24.91
C ILE A 571 -33.94 -30.97 25.86
N ALA A 572 -33.79 -30.17 26.92
CA ALA A 572 -32.63 -30.15 27.82
C ALA A 572 -32.39 -31.46 28.58
N SER A 573 -33.42 -32.30 28.70
CA SER A 573 -33.37 -33.66 29.26
C SER A 573 -32.98 -34.74 28.25
N SER A 574 -32.96 -34.43 26.95
CA SER A 574 -32.67 -35.37 25.85
C SER A 574 -31.25 -35.26 25.28
N LEU A 575 -30.53 -34.16 25.60
CA LEU A 575 -29.16 -33.92 25.14
C LEU A 575 -28.15 -34.73 25.98
N PRO A 576 -27.01 -35.16 25.39
CA PRO A 576 -25.95 -35.80 26.15
C PRO A 576 -25.35 -34.85 27.21
N ARG A 577 -24.85 -35.42 28.29
CA ARG A 577 -24.16 -34.71 29.39
C ARG A 577 -22.83 -35.41 29.71
N GLY A 578 -21.86 -34.64 30.21
CA GLY A 578 -20.53 -35.12 30.58
C GLY A 578 -20.49 -35.79 31.97
N GLU A 579 -19.29 -36.20 32.39
CA GLU A 579 -19.05 -36.72 33.75
C GLU A 579 -19.02 -35.59 34.80
N ASN A 580 -18.66 -34.37 34.38
CA ASN A 580 -18.74 -33.17 35.20
C ASN A 580 -20.21 -32.73 35.37
N PRO A 581 -20.67 -32.34 36.57
CA PRO A 581 -21.96 -31.69 36.76
C PRO A 581 -21.92 -30.23 36.31
N PHE A 582 -23.07 -29.67 35.93
CA PHE A 582 -23.22 -28.22 35.81
C PHE A 582 -23.10 -27.59 37.20
N ALA A 583 -22.40 -26.45 37.29
CA ALA A 583 -22.52 -25.55 38.43
C ALA A 583 -23.92 -24.91 38.44
N LEU A 584 -24.33 -24.33 39.57
CA LEU A 584 -25.64 -23.69 39.73
C LEU A 584 -25.48 -22.27 40.26
N ARG A 585 -26.16 -21.32 39.61
CA ARG A 585 -26.29 -19.92 40.06
C ARG A 585 -27.68 -19.65 40.63
N THR A 586 -27.80 -18.63 41.47
CA THR A 586 -29.09 -18.03 41.80
C THR A 586 -29.52 -17.03 40.72
N LEU A 587 -30.83 -16.85 40.54
CA LEU A 587 -31.38 -16.04 39.44
C LEU A 587 -30.98 -14.54 39.51
N ASP A 588 -30.61 -14.03 40.69
CA ASP A 588 -30.08 -12.68 40.89
C ASP A 588 -28.61 -12.50 40.47
N GLN A 589 -27.89 -13.59 40.16
CA GLN A 589 -26.55 -13.53 39.55
C GLN A 589 -26.62 -13.31 38.03
N ILE A 590 -27.78 -13.46 37.40
CA ILE A 590 -27.97 -13.16 35.97
C ILE A 590 -27.96 -11.64 35.76
N ARG A 591 -27.12 -11.17 34.83
CA ARG A 591 -26.89 -9.74 34.54
C ARG A 591 -26.82 -9.40 33.05
N ARG A 592 -26.92 -10.41 32.17
CA ARG A 592 -26.94 -10.24 30.70
C ARG A 592 -27.53 -11.43 29.95
N LEU A 593 -27.93 -11.21 28.70
CA LEU A 593 -28.11 -12.25 27.69
C LEU A 593 -26.86 -12.27 26.82
N VAL A 594 -26.36 -13.46 26.46
CA VAL A 594 -25.12 -13.62 25.68
C VAL A 594 -25.42 -14.32 24.36
N ILE A 595 -25.34 -13.60 23.25
CA ILE A 595 -25.59 -14.13 21.91
C ILE A 595 -24.34 -14.89 21.43
N CYS A 596 -24.55 -16.14 21.03
CA CYS A 596 -23.53 -17.08 20.56
C CYS A 596 -23.91 -17.63 19.18
N HIS A 597 -22.98 -18.28 18.49
CA HIS A 597 -23.28 -19.13 17.32
C HIS A 597 -22.72 -20.55 17.44
N THR A 598 -23.05 -21.44 16.51
CA THR A 598 -22.41 -22.77 16.44
C THR A 598 -21.02 -22.77 15.81
N ALA A 599 -20.62 -21.68 15.13
CA ALA A 599 -19.42 -21.60 14.29
C ALA A 599 -19.37 -22.71 13.21
N ALA A 600 -20.53 -23.26 12.84
CA ALA A 600 -20.66 -24.44 12.00
C ALA A 600 -21.85 -24.29 11.03
N PRO A 601 -21.82 -24.90 9.84
CA PRO A 601 -22.95 -24.87 8.90
C PRO A 601 -24.26 -25.36 9.53
N SER A 602 -25.39 -24.84 9.05
CA SER A 602 -26.73 -25.27 9.46
C SER A 602 -26.96 -26.76 9.22
N GLY A 603 -27.85 -27.36 10.01
CA GLY A 603 -28.19 -28.78 9.93
C GLY A 603 -27.22 -29.71 10.67
N VAL A 604 -26.23 -29.19 11.40
CA VAL A 604 -25.41 -29.98 12.33
C VAL A 604 -26.26 -30.41 13.53
N PRO A 605 -26.47 -31.72 13.78
CA PRO A 605 -27.35 -32.16 14.86
C PRO A 605 -26.92 -31.64 16.23
N ILE A 606 -27.86 -31.07 16.99
CA ILE A 606 -27.57 -30.42 18.27
C ILE A 606 -26.96 -31.37 19.33
N GLN A 607 -27.20 -32.69 19.23
CA GLN A 607 -26.54 -33.69 20.05
C GLN A 607 -25.03 -33.77 19.76
N ALA A 608 -24.59 -33.51 18.52
CA ALA A 608 -23.17 -33.41 18.17
C ALA A 608 -22.54 -32.12 18.72
N VAL A 609 -23.28 -31.00 18.70
CA VAL A 609 -22.86 -29.73 19.35
C VAL A 609 -22.69 -29.94 20.87
N ALA A 610 -23.63 -30.60 21.53
CA ALA A 610 -23.50 -30.96 22.94
C ALA A 610 -22.31 -31.91 23.20
N GLN A 611 -22.11 -32.92 22.35
CA GLN A 611 -20.99 -33.86 22.47
C GLN A 611 -19.61 -33.22 22.25
N ALA A 612 -19.52 -32.19 21.40
CA ALA A 612 -18.32 -31.40 21.18
C ALA A 612 -17.95 -30.56 22.41
N HIS A 613 -18.93 -29.92 23.06
CA HIS A 613 -18.68 -29.22 24.33
C HIS A 613 -18.20 -30.18 25.43
N ILE A 614 -18.80 -31.37 25.52
CA ILE A 614 -18.37 -32.40 26.48
C ILE A 614 -16.92 -32.86 26.21
N SER A 615 -16.49 -32.98 24.94
CA SER A 615 -15.10 -33.35 24.63
C SER A 615 -14.08 -32.25 24.95
N GLN A 616 -14.52 -31.00 25.13
CA GLN A 616 -13.72 -29.89 25.65
C GLN A 616 -13.73 -29.80 27.19
N GLY A 617 -14.44 -30.71 27.88
CA GLY A 617 -14.49 -30.82 29.34
C GLY A 617 -15.74 -30.21 30.00
N TYR A 618 -16.64 -29.59 29.23
CA TYR A 618 -17.88 -29.00 29.76
C TYR A 618 -18.87 -30.08 30.23
N PRO A 619 -19.76 -29.76 31.20
CA PRO A 619 -20.74 -30.70 31.74
C PRO A 619 -21.88 -31.04 30.76
N GLY A 620 -21.99 -30.31 29.65
CA GLY A 620 -22.98 -30.50 28.60
C GLY A 620 -22.82 -29.41 27.53
N ILE A 621 -23.91 -29.06 26.83
CA ILE A 621 -23.93 -27.92 25.92
C ILE A 621 -23.74 -26.60 26.68
N ALA A 622 -22.98 -25.64 26.13
CA ALA A 622 -22.65 -24.37 26.78
C ALA A 622 -23.76 -23.29 26.73
N TYR A 623 -24.98 -23.68 26.35
CA TYR A 623 -26.08 -22.79 25.99
C TYR A 623 -27.33 -23.11 26.80
N HIS A 624 -28.21 -22.12 27.00
CA HIS A 624 -29.50 -22.29 27.68
C HIS A 624 -30.63 -22.39 26.66
N TYR A 625 -30.56 -21.55 25.62
CA TYR A 625 -31.44 -21.56 24.47
C TYR A 625 -30.66 -21.70 23.16
N PHE A 626 -31.29 -22.28 22.16
CA PHE A 626 -30.73 -22.53 20.83
C PHE A 626 -31.79 -22.23 19.77
N VAL A 627 -31.48 -21.37 18.80
CA VAL A 627 -32.41 -20.92 17.75
C VAL A 627 -31.99 -21.50 16.41
N LEU A 628 -32.81 -22.39 15.86
CA LEU A 628 -32.57 -23.02 14.56
C LEU A 628 -32.66 -21.99 13.41
N GLU A 629 -32.10 -22.30 12.25
CA GLU A 629 -32.18 -21.43 11.06
C GLU A 629 -33.64 -21.11 10.67
N SER A 630 -34.55 -22.06 10.94
CA SER A 630 -36.00 -21.93 10.76
C SER A 630 -36.69 -20.89 11.67
N GLY A 631 -36.01 -20.42 12.72
CA GLY A 631 -36.60 -19.62 13.79
C GLY A 631 -37.30 -20.43 14.89
N GLU A 632 -37.22 -21.77 14.88
CA GLU A 632 -37.67 -22.58 16.02
C GLU A 632 -36.71 -22.41 17.22
N ILE A 633 -37.27 -22.24 18.42
CA ILE A 633 -36.51 -21.98 19.64
C ILE A 633 -36.52 -23.21 20.55
N LEU A 634 -35.34 -23.69 20.90
CA LEU A 634 -35.13 -24.86 21.76
C LEU A 634 -34.60 -24.40 23.12
N GLN A 635 -35.16 -24.92 24.22
CA GLN A 635 -34.51 -24.87 25.53
C GLN A 635 -33.62 -26.11 25.69
N VAL A 636 -32.35 -25.88 26.05
CA VAL A 636 -31.28 -26.88 25.98
C VAL A 636 -30.50 -27.03 27.29
N ALA A 637 -30.64 -26.07 28.21
CA ALA A 637 -30.29 -26.19 29.63
C ALA A 637 -31.22 -25.31 30.49
N GLU A 638 -31.29 -25.57 31.79
CA GLU A 638 -32.01 -24.70 32.74
C GLU A 638 -31.28 -23.37 32.93
N VAL A 639 -32.00 -22.28 33.21
CA VAL A 639 -31.41 -20.94 33.35
C VAL A 639 -30.51 -20.78 34.58
N GLU A 640 -30.60 -21.67 35.57
CA GLU A 640 -29.70 -21.79 36.71
C GLU A 640 -28.39 -22.55 36.40
N ALA A 641 -28.32 -23.27 35.28
CA ALA A 641 -27.19 -24.14 34.95
C ALA A 641 -25.99 -23.37 34.38
N VAL A 642 -24.80 -23.59 34.94
CA VAL A 642 -23.57 -22.88 34.61
C VAL A 642 -22.51 -23.90 34.16
N VAL A 643 -21.85 -23.66 33.01
CA VAL A 643 -20.78 -24.54 32.48
C VAL A 643 -19.38 -24.18 32.97
N ASN A 644 -19.17 -22.93 33.38
CA ASN A 644 -17.97 -22.45 34.06
C ASN A 644 -18.37 -21.29 35.00
N ASP A 645 -18.17 -21.45 36.30
CA ASP A 645 -18.51 -20.48 37.33
C ASP A 645 -17.40 -19.45 37.62
N GLU A 646 -16.16 -19.68 37.15
CA GLU A 646 -15.09 -18.67 37.13
C GLU A 646 -15.24 -17.69 35.95
N ALA A 647 -16.00 -18.03 34.90
CA ALA A 647 -16.09 -17.26 33.67
C ALA A 647 -17.36 -16.41 33.59
N GLU A 648 -17.21 -15.09 33.46
CA GLU A 648 -18.29 -14.11 33.62
C GLU A 648 -19.47 -14.31 32.65
N TRP A 649 -19.20 -14.69 31.39
CA TRP A 649 -20.20 -15.02 30.39
C TRP A 649 -21.09 -16.22 30.80
N SER A 650 -20.52 -17.24 31.44
CA SER A 650 -21.26 -18.42 31.88
C SER A 650 -21.87 -18.24 33.26
N LEU A 651 -21.23 -17.53 34.19
CA LEU A 651 -21.79 -17.29 35.52
C LEU A 651 -22.95 -16.28 35.44
N THR A 652 -22.78 -15.16 34.75
CA THR A 652 -23.76 -14.04 34.76
C THR A 652 -24.64 -13.96 33.51
N GLY A 653 -24.32 -14.73 32.46
CA GLY A 653 -25.01 -14.67 31.17
C GLY A 653 -26.01 -15.80 30.93
N VAL A 654 -27.18 -15.45 30.39
CA VAL A 654 -28.07 -16.43 29.74
C VAL A 654 -27.66 -16.53 28.27
N ASN A 655 -26.79 -17.50 27.99
CA ASN A 655 -26.28 -17.81 26.65
C ASN A 655 -27.41 -18.31 25.72
N ILE A 656 -27.59 -17.64 24.60
CA ILE A 656 -28.54 -17.94 23.51
C ILE A 656 -27.71 -18.18 22.24
N CYS A 657 -27.74 -19.40 21.71
CA CYS A 657 -27.00 -19.76 20.50
C CYS A 657 -27.86 -19.70 19.25
N LEU A 658 -27.33 -19.13 18.16
CA LEU A 658 -27.91 -19.19 16.82
C LEU A 658 -27.24 -20.31 16.03
N GLU A 659 -28.03 -21.15 15.36
CA GLU A 659 -27.53 -22.18 14.44
C GLU A 659 -26.94 -21.54 13.18
N GLY A 660 -25.61 -21.61 13.00
CA GLY A 660 -24.91 -21.18 11.80
C GLY A 660 -23.47 -20.73 12.07
N ASN A 661 -22.77 -20.34 10.99
CA ASN A 661 -21.60 -19.47 11.08
C ASN A 661 -21.95 -18.11 10.46
N PHE A 662 -21.77 -17.04 11.24
CA PHE A 662 -22.08 -15.66 10.89
C PHE A 662 -20.82 -14.77 10.82
N ASP A 663 -19.65 -15.36 10.63
CA ASP A 663 -18.39 -14.64 10.41
C ASP A 663 -18.43 -13.86 9.07
N GLU A 664 -19.10 -14.41 8.06
CA GLU A 664 -19.24 -13.84 6.71
C GLU A 664 -20.69 -13.45 6.33
N ASN A 665 -21.70 -14.01 7.01
CA ASN A 665 -23.12 -13.88 6.66
C ASN A 665 -23.96 -13.46 7.86
N VAL A 666 -25.11 -12.80 7.66
CA VAL A 666 -26.04 -12.46 8.75
C VAL A 666 -27.02 -13.61 9.05
N PRO A 667 -27.53 -13.75 10.30
CA PRO A 667 -28.61 -14.66 10.62
C PRO A 667 -29.86 -14.41 9.77
N PRO A 668 -30.51 -15.46 9.20
CA PRO A 668 -31.71 -15.29 8.40
C PRO A 668 -32.85 -14.58 9.16
N PRO A 669 -33.72 -13.81 8.46
CA PRO A 669 -34.73 -12.98 9.12
C PRO A 669 -35.67 -13.70 10.08
N ALA A 670 -35.95 -15.00 9.86
CA ALA A 670 -36.75 -15.83 10.76
C ALA A 670 -36.01 -16.08 12.09
N GLN A 671 -34.77 -16.60 12.02
CA GLN A 671 -33.89 -16.84 13.17
C GLN A 671 -33.61 -15.55 13.95
N LEU A 672 -33.32 -14.44 13.26
CA LEU A 672 -33.07 -13.14 13.90
C LEU A 672 -34.32 -12.58 14.61
N THR A 673 -35.51 -12.79 14.04
CA THR A 673 -36.79 -12.40 14.68
C THR A 673 -37.10 -13.27 15.89
N ALA A 674 -36.88 -14.58 15.81
CA ALA A 674 -37.05 -15.49 16.93
C ALA A 674 -36.10 -15.17 18.09
N ALA A 675 -34.83 -14.86 17.79
CA ALA A 675 -33.85 -14.40 18.78
C ALA A 675 -34.28 -13.08 19.45
N ALA A 676 -34.78 -12.11 18.68
CA ALA A 676 -35.31 -10.86 19.22
C ALA A 676 -36.53 -11.07 20.13
N GLN A 677 -37.47 -11.93 19.73
CA GLN A 677 -38.65 -12.29 20.54
C GLN A 677 -38.27 -12.98 21.85
N LEU A 678 -37.27 -13.87 21.82
CA LEU A 678 -36.74 -14.52 23.01
C LEU A 678 -36.08 -13.51 23.95
N CYS A 679 -35.24 -12.61 23.44
CA CYS A 679 -34.61 -11.58 24.25
C CYS A 679 -35.65 -10.65 24.89
N ALA A 680 -36.60 -10.12 24.10
CA ALA A 680 -37.69 -9.29 24.62
C ALA A 680 -38.59 -10.02 25.64
N TRP A 681 -38.71 -11.36 25.55
CA TRP A 681 -39.41 -12.18 26.54
C TRP A 681 -38.60 -12.38 27.84
N ILE A 682 -37.28 -12.58 27.74
CA ILE A 682 -36.43 -12.81 28.92
C ILE A 682 -36.14 -11.50 29.68
N LEU A 683 -35.81 -10.40 28.99
CA LEU A 683 -35.30 -9.17 29.60
C LEU A 683 -36.17 -8.64 30.77
N PRO A 684 -37.51 -8.48 30.65
CA PRO A 684 -38.33 -7.97 31.76
C PRO A 684 -38.40 -8.91 32.97
N ARG A 685 -38.21 -10.22 32.77
CA ARG A 685 -38.27 -11.23 33.84
C ARG A 685 -37.09 -11.14 34.80
N PHE A 686 -35.97 -10.62 34.32
CA PHE A 686 -34.73 -10.40 35.08
C PHE A 686 -34.43 -8.92 35.35
N GLN A 687 -35.40 -8.02 35.08
CA GLN A 687 -35.26 -6.56 35.25
C GLN A 687 -34.10 -5.96 34.42
N MET A 688 -33.86 -6.53 33.23
CA MET A 688 -32.82 -6.13 32.29
C MET A 688 -33.39 -5.32 31.11
N THR A 689 -32.54 -4.57 30.41
CA THR A 689 -32.85 -3.75 29.23
C THR A 689 -32.15 -4.29 27.97
N ALA A 690 -32.40 -3.70 26.79
CA ALA A 690 -31.70 -4.07 25.56
C ALA A 690 -30.17 -3.90 25.64
N GLU A 691 -29.67 -2.99 26.48
CA GLU A 691 -28.23 -2.79 26.75
C GLU A 691 -27.59 -3.99 27.48
N ASN A 692 -28.38 -4.88 28.07
CA ASN A 692 -27.91 -6.11 28.70
C ASN A 692 -27.86 -7.30 27.71
N VAL A 693 -28.01 -7.07 26.40
CA VAL A 693 -27.85 -8.10 25.36
C VAL A 693 -26.53 -7.86 24.65
N VAL A 694 -25.60 -8.79 24.82
CA VAL A 694 -24.22 -8.71 24.29
C VAL A 694 -23.86 -9.97 23.51
N GLY A 695 -22.93 -9.88 22.56
CA GLY A 695 -22.29 -11.04 21.94
C GLY A 695 -21.25 -11.68 22.87
N MET A 696 -20.89 -12.94 22.63
CA MET A 696 -19.76 -13.55 23.34
C MET A 696 -18.44 -12.79 23.09
N CYS A 697 -18.27 -12.24 21.88
CA CYS A 697 -17.18 -11.35 21.45
C CYS A 697 -16.99 -10.08 22.28
N GLU A 698 -18.03 -9.63 23.01
CA GLU A 698 -17.94 -8.48 23.93
C GLU A 698 -17.46 -8.87 25.33
N LEU A 699 -17.43 -10.18 25.63
CA LEU A 699 -17.05 -10.75 26.92
C LEU A 699 -15.74 -11.55 26.85
N LEU A 700 -15.33 -11.96 25.65
CA LEU A 700 -14.16 -12.79 25.36
C LEU A 700 -13.57 -12.44 23.99
N ASP A 701 -12.27 -12.68 23.85
CA ASP A 701 -11.59 -12.77 22.55
C ASP A 701 -12.08 -14.02 21.78
N THR A 702 -13.14 -13.83 20.99
CA THR A 702 -13.80 -14.86 20.15
C THR A 702 -14.65 -14.19 19.07
N SER A 703 -14.86 -14.84 17.92
CA SER A 703 -15.73 -14.28 16.87
C SER A 703 -17.22 -14.42 17.17
N SER A 704 -17.63 -15.40 18.00
CA SER A 704 -19.03 -15.72 18.32
C SER A 704 -19.80 -14.49 18.88
N PRO A 705 -20.98 -14.12 18.36
CA PRO A 705 -21.86 -14.90 17.48
C PRO A 705 -21.59 -14.74 15.98
N GLY A 706 -20.47 -14.14 15.59
CA GLY A 706 -19.96 -14.01 14.23
C GLY A 706 -19.41 -12.62 13.99
N SER A 707 -18.32 -12.47 13.24
CA SER A 707 -17.74 -11.14 12.94
C SER A 707 -18.72 -10.14 12.30
N THR A 708 -19.80 -10.59 11.64
CA THR A 708 -20.85 -9.68 11.13
C THR A 708 -21.77 -9.08 12.20
N PHE A 709 -21.62 -9.45 13.48
CA PHE A 709 -22.49 -9.02 14.58
C PHE A 709 -22.36 -7.53 14.91
N ASP A 710 -21.15 -7.07 15.21
CA ASP A 710 -20.82 -5.66 15.47
C ASP A 710 -20.19 -4.95 14.25
N THR A 711 -19.76 -5.69 13.22
CA THR A 711 -19.03 -5.13 12.05
C THR A 711 -19.65 -5.55 10.72
N GLY A 712 -19.25 -4.90 9.62
CA GLY A 712 -19.81 -5.17 8.28
C GLY A 712 -21.32 -4.89 8.27
N PRO A 713 -22.20 -5.90 8.04
CA PRO A 713 -23.64 -5.75 8.18
C PRO A 713 -24.15 -5.36 9.59
N ALA A 714 -23.31 -5.50 10.62
CA ALA A 714 -23.57 -5.07 12.01
C ALA A 714 -24.96 -5.49 12.56
N TRP A 715 -25.32 -6.77 12.38
CA TRP A 715 -26.70 -7.24 12.62
C TRP A 715 -27.16 -7.19 14.09
N LYS A 716 -26.27 -6.92 15.04
CA LYS A 716 -26.62 -6.51 16.41
C LYS A 716 -27.52 -5.27 16.43
N GLY A 717 -27.29 -4.30 15.55
CA GLY A 717 -28.17 -3.14 15.41
C GLY A 717 -29.61 -3.59 15.09
N THR A 718 -29.76 -4.39 14.04
CA THR A 718 -31.04 -4.98 13.63
C THR A 718 -31.66 -5.89 14.70
N LEU A 719 -30.85 -6.58 15.51
CA LEU A 719 -31.32 -7.38 16.66
C LEU A 719 -31.88 -6.45 17.75
N SER A 720 -31.13 -5.44 18.17
CA SER A 720 -31.52 -4.48 19.21
C SER A 720 -32.73 -3.64 18.80
N GLU A 721 -32.82 -3.21 17.54
CA GLU A 721 -34.03 -2.56 16.99
C GLU A 721 -35.27 -3.45 17.12
N ARG A 722 -35.17 -4.72 16.75
CA ARG A 722 -36.28 -5.70 16.88
C ARG A 722 -36.62 -6.00 18.34
N ILE A 723 -35.62 -6.06 19.23
CA ILE A 723 -35.84 -6.23 20.68
C ILE A 723 -36.58 -5.03 21.25
N VAL A 724 -36.14 -3.81 20.93
CA VAL A 724 -36.83 -2.57 21.33
C VAL A 724 -38.24 -2.56 20.78
N GLN A 725 -38.45 -2.91 19.51
CA GLN A 725 -39.77 -3.02 18.92
C GLN A 725 -40.68 -4.00 19.67
N PHE A 726 -40.25 -5.23 19.98
CA PHE A 726 -41.07 -6.18 20.74
C PHE A 726 -41.32 -5.75 22.19
N LEU A 727 -40.43 -4.93 22.77
CA LEU A 727 -40.62 -4.32 24.08
C LEU A 727 -41.60 -3.13 24.04
N THR A 728 -41.67 -2.36 22.94
CA THR A 728 -42.61 -1.23 22.78
C THR A 728 -43.99 -1.65 22.26
N ASP A 729 -44.06 -2.66 21.40
CA ASP A 729 -45.30 -3.25 20.89
C ASP A 729 -45.99 -4.12 21.97
N SER A 730 -45.30 -4.39 23.09
CA SER A 730 -45.89 -4.95 24.31
C SER A 730 -46.70 -3.87 25.06
N PRO A 731 -48.03 -4.02 25.25
CA PRO A 731 -48.92 -2.91 25.55
C PRO A 731 -48.86 -2.43 27.01
N LEU A 732 -47.99 -1.46 27.30
CA LEU A 732 -48.02 -0.68 28.54
C LEU A 732 -47.88 0.83 28.27
N SER A 733 -49.03 1.48 28.04
CA SER A 733 -49.20 2.91 28.31
C SER A 733 -50.59 3.14 28.89
N PRO A 734 -50.72 3.76 30.09
CA PRO A 734 -52.02 4.07 30.67
C PRO A 734 -52.70 5.21 29.89
N PRO A 735 -54.05 5.27 29.88
CA PRO A 735 -54.79 6.19 29.02
C PRO A 735 -54.68 7.64 29.51
N ALA A 736 -54.58 8.57 28.55
CA ALA A 736 -55.00 9.95 28.79
C ALA A 736 -56.53 10.01 28.93
N GLU A 737 -57.04 10.91 29.76
CA GLU A 737 -58.47 10.99 30.07
C GLU A 737 -59.29 11.35 28.82
N GLY A 738 -60.38 10.60 28.59
CA GLY A 738 -61.11 10.64 27.32
C GLY A 738 -62.23 11.68 27.26
N HIS A 739 -62.71 11.91 26.04
CA HIS A 739 -64.06 12.42 25.81
C HIS A 739 -64.92 11.30 25.20
N ASP A 740 -66.00 10.99 25.90
CA ASP A 740 -67.01 9.99 25.55
C ASP A 740 -67.93 10.51 24.44
N GLU A 741 -68.23 9.67 23.43
CA GLU A 741 -69.61 9.46 22.95
C GLU A 741 -69.71 8.26 21.97
N GLY A 742 -70.43 7.21 22.38
CA GLY A 742 -71.31 6.44 21.48
C GLY A 742 -70.74 5.26 20.66
N ALA A 743 -70.82 4.04 21.21
CA ALA A 743 -71.00 2.83 20.39
C ALA A 743 -72.50 2.66 20.01
N PRO A 744 -72.85 1.88 18.96
CA PRO A 744 -73.12 0.45 19.19
C PRO A 744 -72.82 -0.53 18.03
N GLU A 745 -72.57 -1.78 18.44
CA GLU A 745 -72.96 -3.08 17.84
C GLU A 745 -72.80 -3.38 16.32
N ALA A 746 -72.16 -4.51 16.01
CA ALA A 746 -72.14 -5.15 14.69
C ALA A 746 -73.44 -5.97 14.44
N PRO A 747 -73.81 -6.30 13.17
CA PRO A 747 -73.23 -7.50 12.54
C PRO A 747 -73.14 -7.53 10.98
N ASP A 748 -72.39 -8.55 10.52
CA ASP A 748 -72.54 -9.36 9.29
C ASP A 748 -72.24 -8.85 7.85
N GLU A 749 -71.82 -9.85 7.05
CA GLU A 749 -71.68 -10.02 5.59
C GLU A 749 -71.43 -8.82 4.63
N SER A 750 -70.26 -8.85 3.98
CA SER A 750 -70.02 -8.72 2.51
C SER A 750 -70.73 -7.62 1.68
N PRO A 751 -69.99 -6.83 0.86
CA PRO A 751 -69.26 -7.44 -0.27
C PRO A 751 -67.90 -6.81 -0.62
N ALA A 752 -67.18 -7.46 -1.54
CA ALA A 752 -65.90 -6.98 -2.06
C ALA A 752 -66.05 -5.72 -2.94
N LEU A 753 -65.07 -4.82 -2.83
CA LEU A 753 -64.82 -3.76 -3.81
C LEU A 753 -63.64 -4.20 -4.69
N THR A 754 -63.85 -4.26 -5.99
CA THR A 754 -62.80 -4.56 -6.97
C THR A 754 -61.87 -3.37 -7.13
N GLU A 755 -60.55 -3.61 -7.07
CA GLU A 755 -59.53 -2.63 -7.42
C GLU A 755 -59.64 -2.19 -8.89
N PRO A 756 -59.20 -0.96 -9.24
CA PRO A 756 -59.21 -0.49 -10.63
C PRO A 756 -58.23 -1.27 -11.51
N GLU A 757 -58.67 -1.62 -12.72
CA GLU A 757 -57.95 -2.46 -13.67
C GLU A 757 -56.61 -1.81 -14.12
N ARG A 758 -55.49 -2.41 -13.71
CA ARG A 758 -54.13 -1.91 -13.94
C ARG A 758 -53.71 -2.15 -15.40
N ILE A 759 -53.61 -1.07 -16.18
CA ILE A 759 -53.17 -1.13 -17.59
C ILE A 759 -51.68 -1.48 -17.65
N PRO A 760 -51.26 -2.59 -18.30
CA PRO A 760 -49.85 -2.99 -18.39
C PRO A 760 -48.98 -2.00 -19.17
N ALA A 761 -47.72 -1.86 -18.78
CA ALA A 761 -46.74 -1.04 -19.48
C ALA A 761 -46.35 -1.67 -20.85
N PRO A 762 -46.55 -0.97 -21.99
CA PRO A 762 -46.20 -1.52 -23.29
C PRO A 762 -44.68 -1.58 -23.50
N LYS A 763 -44.19 -2.66 -24.14
CA LYS A 763 -42.79 -2.80 -24.54
C LYS A 763 -42.33 -1.57 -25.36
N PRO A 764 -41.23 -0.88 -24.98
CA PRO A 764 -40.73 0.25 -25.75
C PRO A 764 -40.15 -0.19 -27.11
N PRO A 765 -39.87 0.75 -28.03
CA PRO A 765 -39.12 0.47 -29.23
C PRO A 765 -37.69 0.01 -28.85
N VAL A 766 -37.38 -1.26 -29.10
CA VAL A 766 -36.06 -1.85 -28.89
C VAL A 766 -35.57 -2.44 -30.21
N GLU A 767 -34.36 -2.07 -30.64
CA GLU A 767 -33.72 -2.70 -31.80
C GLU A 767 -32.93 -3.94 -31.36
N ASP A 768 -33.25 -5.11 -31.92
CA ASP A 768 -32.44 -6.31 -31.71
C ASP A 768 -31.16 -6.26 -32.58
N VAL A 769 -30.02 -6.28 -31.88
CA VAL A 769 -28.68 -6.31 -32.47
C VAL A 769 -27.83 -7.47 -31.94
N VAL A 770 -28.42 -8.45 -31.25
CA VAL A 770 -27.70 -9.56 -30.59
C VAL A 770 -26.75 -10.26 -31.57
N GLU A 771 -27.28 -10.71 -32.71
CA GLU A 771 -26.50 -11.41 -33.75
C GLU A 771 -25.64 -10.46 -34.63
N ARG A 772 -25.57 -9.17 -34.29
CA ARG A 772 -24.70 -8.17 -34.92
C ARG A 772 -23.52 -7.75 -34.04
N LEU A 773 -23.43 -8.25 -32.81
CA LEU A 773 -22.37 -7.93 -31.86
C LEU A 773 -21.42 -9.14 -31.65
N PRO A 774 -20.13 -8.91 -31.32
CA PRO A 774 -19.20 -9.99 -31.01
C PRO A 774 -19.66 -10.83 -29.80
N ARG A 775 -19.97 -12.11 -30.04
CA ARG A 775 -20.42 -13.07 -29.03
C ARG A 775 -19.96 -14.49 -29.36
N ASP A 776 -19.77 -15.31 -28.33
CA ASP A 776 -19.55 -16.76 -28.38
C ASP A 776 -20.72 -17.45 -27.67
N PRO A 777 -21.77 -17.87 -28.40
CA PRO A 777 -22.97 -18.47 -27.81
C PRO A 777 -22.72 -19.80 -27.09
N GLN A 778 -21.61 -20.48 -27.35
CA GLN A 778 -21.31 -21.77 -26.69
C GLN A 778 -20.74 -21.59 -25.27
N ARG A 779 -20.33 -20.36 -24.93
CA ARG A 779 -19.80 -19.99 -23.61
C ARG A 779 -20.73 -19.11 -22.79
N LEU A 780 -21.91 -18.75 -23.31
CA LEU A 780 -22.97 -18.11 -22.53
C LEU A 780 -23.69 -19.14 -21.66
N VAL A 781 -24.12 -18.71 -20.48
CA VAL A 781 -24.87 -19.55 -19.53
C VAL A 781 -26.35 -19.21 -19.66
N GLN A 782 -27.19 -20.24 -19.77
CA GLN A 782 -28.65 -20.09 -19.72
C GLN A 782 -29.11 -20.01 -18.26
N ARG A 783 -30.15 -19.21 -17.99
CA ARG A 783 -30.89 -19.14 -16.71
C ARG A 783 -32.39 -19.28 -16.95
N GLU A 784 -33.14 -19.58 -15.91
CA GLU A 784 -34.60 -19.59 -15.96
C GLU A 784 -35.19 -18.21 -15.60
N VAL A 785 -36.48 -18.02 -15.88
CA VAL A 785 -37.19 -16.76 -15.57
C VAL A 785 -37.21 -16.46 -14.06
N ASP A 786 -37.30 -17.50 -13.23
CA ASP A 786 -37.34 -17.41 -11.77
C ASP A 786 -35.99 -16.99 -11.15
N ASP A 787 -34.88 -17.15 -11.88
CA ASP A 787 -33.55 -16.70 -11.43
C ASP A 787 -33.40 -15.16 -11.47
N VAL A 788 -34.31 -14.44 -12.14
CA VAL A 788 -34.21 -13.00 -12.35
C VAL A 788 -34.80 -12.23 -11.16
N GLU A 789 -33.94 -11.63 -10.34
CA GLU A 789 -34.31 -10.92 -9.10
C GLU A 789 -34.00 -9.42 -9.14
N PHE A 790 -33.08 -9.00 -10.03
CA PHE A 790 -32.55 -7.63 -10.08
C PHE A 790 -32.57 -7.02 -11.47
N ILE A 791 -32.62 -5.68 -11.52
CA ILE A 791 -32.29 -4.88 -12.69
C ILE A 791 -31.02 -4.11 -12.34
N VAL A 792 -29.91 -4.45 -13.00
CA VAL A 792 -28.58 -3.93 -12.68
C VAL A 792 -28.17 -2.86 -13.68
N ILE A 793 -28.12 -1.63 -13.19
CA ILE A 793 -27.78 -0.44 -13.98
C ILE A 793 -26.27 -0.30 -14.05
N ASN A 794 -25.78 -0.11 -15.28
CA ASN A 794 -24.38 0.08 -15.61
C ASN A 794 -24.21 1.36 -16.45
N HIS A 795 -23.03 1.98 -16.39
CA HIS A 795 -22.55 2.94 -17.39
C HIS A 795 -21.57 2.26 -18.37
N THR A 796 -21.01 3.01 -19.32
CA THR A 796 -19.98 2.49 -20.25
C THR A 796 -18.55 2.83 -19.90
N ALA A 797 -18.31 3.74 -18.94
CA ALA A 797 -16.99 4.33 -18.67
C ALA A 797 -16.30 4.85 -19.94
N ALA A 798 -17.09 5.49 -20.82
CA ALA A 798 -16.70 5.85 -22.18
C ALA A 798 -17.50 7.06 -22.69
N PRO A 799 -16.97 7.84 -23.65
CA PRO A 799 -17.68 8.96 -24.26
C PRO A 799 -19.10 8.57 -24.75
N PRO A 800 -20.13 9.41 -24.55
CA PRO A 800 -21.52 9.06 -24.92
C PRO A 800 -21.78 8.84 -26.43
N ILE A 801 -20.76 9.03 -27.28
CA ILE A 801 -20.77 8.78 -28.73
C ILE A 801 -20.09 7.47 -29.13
N THR A 802 -19.46 6.74 -28.21
CA THR A 802 -18.69 5.52 -28.53
C THR A 802 -19.58 4.44 -29.15
N PRO A 803 -19.23 3.86 -30.32
CA PRO A 803 -20.06 2.85 -30.98
C PRO A 803 -20.28 1.60 -30.11
N LEU A 804 -21.51 1.07 -30.14
CA LEU A 804 -21.91 -0.12 -29.39
C LEU A 804 -21.08 -1.36 -29.78
N GLN A 805 -20.68 -1.46 -31.05
CA GLN A 805 -19.77 -2.50 -31.56
C GLN A 805 -18.40 -2.45 -30.87
N THR A 806 -17.86 -1.25 -30.61
CA THR A 806 -16.58 -1.03 -29.91
C THR A 806 -16.69 -1.45 -28.44
N ILE A 807 -17.80 -1.10 -27.78
CA ILE A 807 -18.10 -1.50 -26.39
C ILE A 807 -18.22 -3.02 -26.29
N ALA A 808 -19.01 -3.65 -27.18
CA ALA A 808 -19.17 -5.10 -27.22
C ALA A 808 -17.84 -5.84 -27.51
N ALA A 809 -17.03 -5.32 -28.45
CA ALA A 809 -15.71 -5.87 -28.74
C ALA A 809 -14.73 -5.74 -27.55
N ALA A 810 -14.83 -4.67 -26.74
CA ALA A 810 -14.02 -4.51 -25.53
C ALA A 810 -14.36 -5.58 -24.48
N PHE A 811 -15.65 -5.83 -24.21
CA PHE A 811 -16.09 -6.91 -23.32
C PHE A 811 -15.70 -8.30 -23.86
N HIS A 812 -15.88 -8.55 -25.16
CA HIS A 812 -15.65 -9.86 -25.77
C HIS A 812 -14.17 -10.32 -25.72
N ARG A 813 -13.21 -9.41 -25.48
CA ARG A 813 -11.80 -9.77 -25.21
C ARG A 813 -11.61 -10.63 -23.95
N ARG A 814 -12.59 -10.62 -23.02
CA ARG A 814 -12.52 -11.33 -21.73
C ARG A 814 -13.75 -12.20 -21.47
N LEU A 815 -14.93 -11.74 -21.88
CA LEU A 815 -16.23 -12.38 -21.65
C LEU A 815 -16.77 -13.05 -22.93
N PRO A 816 -17.69 -14.04 -22.82
CA PRO A 816 -18.35 -14.64 -23.99
C PRO A 816 -19.21 -13.66 -24.81
N GLY A 817 -19.42 -12.42 -24.36
CA GLY A 817 -20.01 -11.35 -25.15
C GLY A 817 -20.08 -10.06 -24.34
N ILE A 818 -20.89 -9.09 -24.78
CA ILE A 818 -21.22 -7.91 -23.98
C ILE A 818 -21.99 -8.31 -22.71
N LEU A 819 -21.73 -7.60 -21.61
CA LEU A 819 -22.32 -7.87 -20.28
C LEU A 819 -23.84 -7.61 -20.24
N TYR A 820 -24.30 -6.59 -20.95
CA TYR A 820 -25.67 -6.08 -20.83
C TYR A 820 -26.66 -6.86 -21.71
N GLN A 821 -27.86 -7.14 -21.20
CA GLN A 821 -29.00 -7.59 -22.01
C GLN A 821 -29.62 -6.43 -22.82
N PHE A 822 -29.57 -5.21 -22.29
CA PHE A 822 -29.97 -4.00 -23.02
C PHE A 822 -28.94 -2.88 -22.92
N PHE A 823 -28.93 -2.02 -23.94
CA PHE A 823 -28.09 -0.83 -24.01
C PHE A 823 -28.91 0.40 -24.38
N ILE A 824 -28.65 1.53 -23.71
CA ILE A 824 -29.34 2.81 -23.94
C ILE A 824 -28.32 3.87 -24.37
N ALA A 825 -28.32 4.17 -25.68
CA ALA A 825 -27.46 5.17 -26.28
C ALA A 825 -27.80 6.59 -25.78
N SER A 826 -26.88 7.53 -25.96
CA SER A 826 -26.99 8.92 -25.48
C SER A 826 -28.21 9.69 -25.99
N ASN A 827 -28.69 9.34 -27.19
CA ASN A 827 -29.92 9.86 -27.79
C ASN A 827 -31.22 9.22 -27.24
N GLY A 828 -31.12 8.21 -26.39
CA GLY A 828 -32.25 7.43 -25.85
C GLY A 828 -32.65 6.20 -26.67
N ALA A 829 -31.95 5.84 -27.74
CA ALA A 829 -32.23 4.60 -28.48
C ALA A 829 -31.90 3.36 -27.62
N ILE A 830 -32.83 2.39 -27.56
CA ILE A 830 -32.69 1.15 -26.79
C ILE A 830 -32.34 0.01 -27.75
N TYR A 831 -31.28 -0.72 -27.42
CA TYR A 831 -30.82 -1.89 -28.15
C TYR A 831 -30.91 -3.13 -27.26
N GLN A 832 -31.37 -4.26 -27.79
CA GLN A 832 -31.21 -5.56 -27.14
C GLN A 832 -29.89 -6.18 -27.59
N THR A 833 -29.03 -6.48 -26.62
CA THR A 833 -27.60 -6.78 -26.82
C THR A 833 -27.19 -8.18 -26.37
N GLN A 834 -28.01 -8.83 -25.55
CA GLN A 834 -28.02 -10.29 -25.34
C GLN A 834 -29.48 -10.77 -25.20
N PRO A 835 -29.78 -12.07 -25.35
CA PRO A 835 -31.06 -12.65 -24.95
C PRO A 835 -31.27 -12.52 -23.44
N LEU A 836 -32.53 -12.34 -23.00
CA LEU A 836 -32.87 -12.12 -21.58
C LEU A 836 -32.39 -13.24 -20.65
N MET A 837 -32.45 -14.48 -21.12
CA MET A 837 -32.08 -15.70 -20.39
C MET A 837 -30.62 -16.12 -20.59
N GLU A 838 -29.81 -15.33 -21.33
CA GLU A 838 -28.39 -15.62 -21.55
C GLU A 838 -27.51 -14.62 -20.79
N VAL A 839 -26.57 -15.15 -20.01
CA VAL A 839 -25.65 -14.38 -19.18
C VAL A 839 -24.19 -14.75 -19.45
N VAL A 840 -23.29 -13.78 -19.24
CA VAL A 840 -21.85 -13.94 -19.49
C VAL A 840 -21.10 -14.71 -18.40
N ASP A 841 -21.67 -14.82 -17.19
CA ASP A 841 -21.27 -15.75 -16.14
C ASP A 841 -22.49 -16.11 -15.26
N GLY A 842 -22.74 -17.40 -15.05
CA GLY A 842 -23.84 -17.90 -14.22
C GLY A 842 -23.53 -17.96 -12.71
N ARG A 843 -22.32 -17.59 -12.28
CA ARG A 843 -21.86 -17.68 -10.88
C ARG A 843 -21.87 -16.34 -10.15
N VAL A 844 -21.80 -15.23 -10.88
CA VAL A 844 -21.69 -13.88 -10.32
C VAL A 844 -23.10 -13.31 -10.11
N PRO A 845 -23.58 -13.04 -8.87
CA PRO A 845 -24.99 -12.76 -8.63
C PRO A 845 -25.59 -11.60 -9.42
N TYR A 846 -24.89 -10.46 -9.53
CA TYR A 846 -25.36 -9.29 -10.29
C TYR A 846 -25.32 -9.47 -11.82
N ILE A 847 -24.86 -10.63 -12.30
CA ILE A 847 -24.87 -11.04 -13.71
C ILE A 847 -25.91 -12.15 -13.90
N ALA A 848 -25.75 -13.23 -13.13
CA ALA A 848 -26.57 -14.42 -13.18
C ALA A 848 -28.05 -14.17 -12.80
N ARG A 849 -28.31 -13.39 -11.75
CA ARG A 849 -29.66 -13.15 -11.21
C ARG A 849 -30.25 -11.79 -11.61
N ALA A 850 -29.71 -11.18 -12.67
CA ALA A 850 -30.03 -9.80 -13.05
C ALA A 850 -30.17 -9.54 -14.55
N ILE A 851 -31.08 -8.66 -14.93
CA ILE A 851 -31.10 -8.03 -16.25
C ILE A 851 -30.17 -6.80 -16.19
N ASN A 852 -29.04 -6.87 -16.90
CA ASN A 852 -28.06 -5.79 -16.94
C ASN A 852 -28.41 -4.79 -18.04
N ILE A 853 -28.46 -3.50 -17.69
CA ILE A 853 -28.78 -2.39 -18.60
C ILE A 853 -27.60 -1.41 -18.61
N GLY A 854 -26.94 -1.24 -19.77
CA GLY A 854 -25.83 -0.30 -19.96
C GLY A 854 -26.29 1.05 -20.53
N PHE A 855 -25.99 2.15 -19.83
CA PHE A 855 -26.22 3.52 -20.29
C PHE A 855 -24.93 4.11 -20.88
N ALA A 856 -24.99 4.66 -22.10
CA ALA A 856 -23.83 5.28 -22.74
C ALA A 856 -23.39 6.58 -22.03
N GLY A 857 -22.24 6.54 -21.36
CA GLY A 857 -21.61 7.66 -20.66
C GLY A 857 -20.65 7.25 -19.54
N GLU A 858 -20.16 8.26 -18.82
CA GLU A 858 -19.25 8.15 -17.66
C GLU A 858 -19.97 8.45 -16.34
N PHE A 859 -20.78 9.51 -16.27
CA PHE A 859 -21.64 9.84 -15.11
C PHE A 859 -20.97 9.93 -13.73
N SER A 860 -19.65 10.10 -13.68
CA SER A 860 -18.90 10.39 -12.46
C SER A 860 -19.06 11.87 -12.08
N ASP A 861 -18.89 12.80 -13.03
CA ASP A 861 -19.31 14.21 -12.86
C ASP A 861 -20.78 14.47 -13.24
N ASP A 862 -21.32 13.72 -14.22
CA ASP A 862 -22.58 14.03 -14.90
C ASP A 862 -23.71 13.00 -14.69
N ILE A 863 -24.89 13.25 -15.25
CA ILE A 863 -26.04 12.31 -15.19
C ILE A 863 -26.54 11.96 -16.60
N PRO A 864 -27.23 10.82 -16.80
CA PRO A 864 -27.77 10.46 -18.12
C PRO A 864 -28.71 11.52 -18.69
N THR A 865 -28.75 11.61 -20.02
CA THR A 865 -29.60 12.60 -20.71
C THR A 865 -31.09 12.38 -20.37
N PRO A 866 -31.95 13.42 -20.45
CA PRO A 866 -33.39 13.24 -20.27
C PRO A 866 -33.99 12.17 -21.19
N SER A 867 -33.44 11.99 -22.40
CA SER A 867 -33.79 10.89 -23.32
C SER A 867 -33.37 9.52 -22.78
N GLN A 868 -32.15 9.39 -22.21
CA GLN A 868 -31.71 8.15 -21.55
C GLN A 868 -32.56 7.81 -20.32
N ILE A 869 -32.85 8.77 -19.44
CA ILE A 869 -33.71 8.54 -18.27
C ILE A 869 -35.13 8.14 -18.71
N LYS A 870 -35.70 8.78 -19.73
CA LYS A 870 -37.00 8.43 -20.31
C LYS A 870 -37.03 7.02 -20.89
N SER A 871 -36.00 6.63 -21.65
CA SER A 871 -35.92 5.29 -22.22
C SER A 871 -35.63 4.22 -21.16
N GLY A 872 -34.82 4.54 -20.16
CA GLY A 872 -34.59 3.71 -18.98
C GLY A 872 -35.89 3.46 -18.20
N ARG A 873 -36.66 4.53 -17.95
CA ARG A 873 -38.01 4.45 -17.38
C ARG A 873 -38.90 3.48 -18.16
N GLN A 874 -39.02 3.67 -19.47
CA GLN A 874 -39.90 2.84 -20.30
C GLN A 874 -39.46 1.37 -20.37
N LEU A 875 -38.16 1.11 -20.44
CA LEU A 875 -37.58 -0.24 -20.43
C LEU A 875 -37.84 -0.93 -19.09
N ILE A 876 -37.53 -0.26 -17.97
CA ILE A 876 -37.70 -0.82 -16.62
C ILE A 876 -39.17 -1.06 -16.31
N SER A 877 -40.06 -0.12 -16.63
CA SER A 877 -41.51 -0.32 -16.45
C SER A 877 -42.04 -1.53 -17.21
N TRP A 878 -41.57 -1.78 -18.44
CA TRP A 878 -41.96 -2.99 -19.19
C TRP A 878 -41.37 -4.27 -18.56
N LEU A 879 -40.09 -4.26 -18.18
CA LEU A 879 -39.44 -5.42 -17.55
C LEU A 879 -40.10 -5.82 -16.22
N MET A 880 -40.62 -4.87 -15.45
CA MET A 880 -41.37 -5.15 -14.22
C MET A 880 -42.78 -5.72 -14.45
N GLU A 881 -43.31 -5.70 -15.68
CA GLU A 881 -44.54 -6.45 -16.04
C GLU A 881 -44.22 -7.86 -16.56
N GLU A 882 -43.12 -8.03 -17.30
CA GLU A 882 -42.67 -9.34 -17.81
C GLU A 882 -42.09 -10.25 -16.71
N PHE A 883 -41.51 -9.66 -15.66
CA PHE A 883 -40.94 -10.34 -14.50
C PHE A 883 -41.60 -9.83 -13.20
N PRO A 884 -42.79 -10.36 -12.81
CA PRO A 884 -43.59 -9.83 -11.71
C PRO A 884 -42.92 -9.87 -10.32
N GLN A 885 -41.82 -10.60 -10.17
CA GLN A 885 -40.99 -10.60 -8.97
C GLN A 885 -40.11 -9.35 -8.82
N LEU A 886 -39.91 -8.57 -9.89
CA LEU A 886 -39.08 -7.36 -9.87
C LEU A 886 -39.83 -6.18 -9.26
N THR A 887 -39.22 -5.56 -8.26
CA THR A 887 -39.76 -4.40 -7.55
C THR A 887 -38.90 -3.15 -7.76
N LEU A 888 -39.34 -1.98 -7.29
CA LEU A 888 -38.46 -0.79 -7.29
C LEU A 888 -37.17 -1.01 -6.46
N ALA A 889 -37.17 -1.91 -5.47
CA ALA A 889 -36.00 -2.29 -4.68
C ALA A 889 -35.07 -3.31 -5.40
N SER A 890 -35.55 -3.90 -6.50
CA SER A 890 -34.74 -4.71 -7.43
C SER A 890 -33.90 -3.85 -8.37
N ILE A 891 -34.19 -2.54 -8.50
CA ILE A 891 -33.43 -1.59 -9.33
C ILE A 891 -32.20 -1.13 -8.54
N ARG A 892 -31.01 -1.50 -9.01
CA ARG A 892 -29.73 -1.26 -8.33
C ARG A 892 -28.60 -0.99 -9.32
N GLY A 893 -27.60 -0.22 -8.92
CA GLY A 893 -26.34 -0.10 -9.67
C GLY A 893 -25.48 -1.34 -9.45
N VAL A 894 -24.52 -1.62 -10.34
CA VAL A 894 -23.52 -2.69 -10.09
C VAL A 894 -22.68 -2.39 -8.84
N ASN A 895 -22.46 -1.10 -8.53
CA ASN A 895 -21.86 -0.63 -7.27
C ASN A 895 -22.67 -0.91 -5.98
N GLU A 896 -23.85 -1.51 -6.08
CA GLU A 896 -24.64 -2.00 -4.93
C GLU A 896 -24.49 -3.52 -4.70
N PHE A 897 -23.61 -4.19 -5.46
CA PHE A 897 -23.28 -5.62 -5.32
C PHE A 897 -21.77 -5.87 -5.17
N ILE A 898 -20.94 -5.00 -5.75
CA ILE A 898 -19.47 -5.04 -5.68
C ILE A 898 -18.94 -3.60 -5.56
N ASN A 899 -17.72 -3.41 -5.02
CA ASN A 899 -17.08 -2.11 -5.09
C ASN A 899 -16.70 -1.80 -6.55
N HIS A 900 -17.33 -0.79 -7.16
CA HIS A 900 -17.21 -0.49 -8.58
C HIS A 900 -17.66 0.96 -8.84
N THR A 901 -17.14 1.63 -9.88
CA THR A 901 -17.54 3.01 -10.22
C THR A 901 -18.92 3.08 -10.89
N SER A 902 -19.13 2.25 -11.91
CA SER A 902 -20.42 2.07 -12.62
C SER A 902 -21.62 1.91 -11.68
N PRO A 903 -22.75 2.61 -11.91
CA PRO A 903 -23.05 3.42 -13.09
C PRO A 903 -22.64 4.91 -12.96
N GLY A 904 -21.61 5.21 -12.16
CA GLY A 904 -21.04 6.55 -11.97
C GLY A 904 -21.28 7.09 -10.56
N GLU A 905 -20.39 7.95 -10.05
CA GLU A 905 -20.48 8.50 -8.69
C GLU A 905 -21.82 9.20 -8.42
N GLN A 906 -22.38 9.87 -9.43
CA GLN A 906 -23.68 10.55 -9.33
C GLN A 906 -24.88 9.58 -9.13
N TRP A 907 -24.69 8.25 -9.10
CA TRP A 907 -25.76 7.26 -8.92
C TRP A 907 -26.38 7.32 -7.51
N LEU A 908 -25.56 7.13 -6.47
CA LEU A 908 -25.96 7.18 -5.05
C LEU A 908 -25.53 8.49 -4.35
N GLN A 909 -24.58 9.22 -4.93
CA GLN A 909 -24.00 10.45 -4.40
C GLN A 909 -24.25 11.63 -5.34
N GLY A 910 -23.80 12.83 -4.98
CA GLY A 910 -23.94 14.03 -5.81
C GLY A 910 -25.40 14.29 -6.25
N ARG A 911 -25.66 14.25 -7.57
CA ARG A 911 -26.97 14.44 -8.18
C ARG A 911 -27.95 13.25 -8.02
N ARG A 912 -27.52 12.13 -7.43
CA ARG A 912 -28.35 10.97 -7.04
C ARG A 912 -29.31 10.48 -8.13
N TRP A 913 -28.80 10.23 -9.33
CA TRP A 913 -29.66 9.89 -10.47
C TRP A 913 -30.34 8.52 -10.37
N LYS A 914 -29.97 7.67 -9.39
CA LYS A 914 -30.79 6.53 -8.97
C LYS A 914 -32.21 6.98 -8.58
N ASP A 915 -32.32 7.99 -7.73
CA ASP A 915 -33.60 8.49 -7.24
C ASP A 915 -34.40 9.08 -8.40
N ILE A 916 -33.74 9.82 -9.31
CA ILE A 916 -34.35 10.37 -10.53
C ILE A 916 -34.92 9.26 -11.42
N LEU A 917 -34.18 8.16 -11.63
CA LEU A 917 -34.64 7.03 -12.44
C LEU A 917 -35.78 6.26 -11.76
N ILE A 918 -35.67 5.98 -10.46
CA ILE A 918 -36.71 5.30 -9.69
C ILE A 918 -37.99 6.14 -9.63
N ASP A 919 -37.89 7.47 -9.48
CA ASP A 919 -39.06 8.35 -9.48
C ASP A 919 -39.68 8.51 -10.87
N ALA A 920 -38.87 8.48 -11.93
CA ALA A 920 -39.38 8.37 -13.29
C ALA A 920 -40.19 7.08 -13.47
N VAL A 921 -39.68 5.92 -13.04
CA VAL A 921 -40.41 4.62 -13.08
C VAL A 921 -41.67 4.64 -12.20
N ARG A 922 -41.58 5.19 -10.98
CA ARG A 922 -42.65 5.24 -9.97
C ARG A 922 -43.79 6.17 -10.33
N THR A 923 -43.51 7.30 -10.97
CA THR A 923 -44.52 8.32 -11.33
C THR A 923 -45.00 8.23 -12.77
N GLY A 924 -44.23 7.57 -13.65
CA GLY A 924 -44.49 7.54 -15.10
C GLY A 924 -44.19 8.86 -15.82
N ALA A 925 -43.69 9.88 -15.11
CA ALA A 925 -43.39 11.20 -15.67
C ALA A 925 -42.03 11.23 -16.39
N ASP A 926 -41.91 12.14 -17.37
CA ASP A 926 -40.62 12.46 -18.00
C ASP A 926 -40.02 13.70 -17.30
N PRO A 927 -38.71 13.75 -17.02
CA PRO A 927 -38.10 14.86 -16.29
C PRO A 927 -37.93 16.12 -17.15
N THR A 928 -38.48 17.26 -16.73
CA THR A 928 -38.37 18.56 -17.43
C THR A 928 -37.94 19.71 -16.52
N THR A 929 -36.74 20.22 -16.77
CA THR A 929 -36.31 21.63 -16.59
C THR A 929 -36.63 22.33 -15.26
N THR A 930 -35.80 22.13 -14.23
CA THR A 930 -35.76 23.01 -13.02
C THR A 930 -34.31 23.20 -12.50
N ALA A 931 -33.50 24.01 -13.20
CA ALA A 931 -32.09 24.23 -12.82
C ALA A 931 -31.51 25.61 -13.23
N GLU A 932 -32.31 26.66 -13.44
CA GLU A 932 -31.81 28.04 -13.57
C GLU A 932 -32.49 28.97 -12.56
N ALA A 933 -31.68 29.62 -11.71
CA ALA A 933 -32.15 30.59 -10.72
C ALA A 933 -31.06 31.64 -10.40
N SER A 934 -30.83 32.58 -11.32
CA SER A 934 -30.15 33.85 -11.00
C SER A 934 -31.18 34.95 -10.72
N PRO A 935 -30.95 35.86 -9.76
CA PRO A 935 -31.99 36.79 -9.30
C PRO A 935 -32.07 38.08 -10.13
N GLY A 936 -33.18 38.33 -10.83
CA GLY A 936 -33.50 39.68 -11.30
C GLY A 936 -34.59 39.85 -12.36
N ALA A 937 -35.58 40.70 -12.05
CA ALA A 937 -36.52 41.41 -12.96
C ALA A 937 -37.51 40.59 -13.81
N ALA A 938 -38.80 40.90 -13.64
CA ALA A 938 -39.94 40.23 -14.29
C ALA A 938 -40.39 40.87 -15.61
N ALA A 939 -40.99 40.07 -16.51
CA ALA A 939 -42.26 40.38 -17.19
C ALA A 939 -42.83 39.17 -17.98
N ASP A 940 -44.15 38.99 -17.93
CA ASP A 940 -45.02 38.06 -18.71
C ASP A 940 -45.65 38.85 -19.91
N PRO A 941 -46.32 38.28 -20.97
CA PRO A 941 -46.83 36.91 -21.10
C PRO A 941 -46.75 36.19 -22.50
N ASP A 942 -47.22 34.94 -22.50
CA ASP A 942 -47.63 33.99 -23.59
C ASP A 942 -48.75 34.57 -24.52
N PRO A 943 -49.36 33.91 -25.57
CA PRO A 943 -49.26 32.50 -26.03
C PRO A 943 -49.30 32.17 -27.56
N LYS A 944 -48.92 30.92 -27.94
CA LYS A 944 -49.82 29.92 -28.64
C LYS A 944 -49.19 28.63 -29.25
N ALA A 945 -49.76 27.50 -28.81
CA ALA A 945 -50.31 26.36 -29.60
C ALA A 945 -49.42 25.20 -30.17
N GLN A 946 -49.75 24.00 -29.67
CA GLN A 946 -49.51 22.62 -30.17
C GLN A 946 -50.56 22.19 -31.25
N PRO A 947 -50.64 20.93 -31.81
CA PRO A 947 -50.06 19.64 -31.38
C PRO A 947 -49.47 18.71 -32.48
N ALA A 948 -49.11 17.46 -32.10
CA ALA A 948 -48.46 16.42 -32.91
C ALA A 948 -49.41 15.26 -33.33
N ALA A 949 -48.98 14.38 -34.27
CA ALA A 949 -49.66 13.11 -34.59
C ALA A 949 -48.78 12.07 -35.35
N ALA A 950 -49.10 10.79 -35.12
CA ALA A 950 -48.88 9.59 -35.98
C ALA A 950 -47.47 8.93 -36.09
N VAL A 951 -47.50 7.65 -36.48
CA VAL A 951 -46.45 6.61 -36.32
C VAL A 951 -46.53 5.57 -37.47
N GLN A 952 -45.44 4.81 -37.72
CA GLN A 952 -45.33 3.55 -38.50
C GLN A 952 -45.51 3.56 -40.05
N THR A 953 -44.38 3.36 -40.76
CA THR A 953 -44.15 2.33 -41.80
C THR A 953 -42.66 2.37 -42.20
N ALA A 954 -41.98 1.32 -42.66
CA ALA A 954 -42.33 -0.10 -42.86
C ALA A 954 -41.08 -0.99 -42.58
N ASN A 955 -41.24 -2.31 -42.60
CA ASN A 955 -40.15 -3.30 -42.46
C ASN A 955 -40.08 -4.20 -43.71
N GLU A 956 -39.10 -5.12 -43.75
CA GLU A 956 -38.96 -6.29 -44.65
C GLU A 956 -38.51 -6.07 -46.11
N MET A 957 -37.30 -6.57 -46.41
CA MET A 957 -36.88 -7.40 -47.57
C MET A 957 -35.33 -7.47 -47.58
N MET A 958 -34.65 -8.61 -47.78
CA MET A 958 -35.04 -9.93 -48.27
C MET A 958 -33.98 -11.00 -47.88
N GLU A 959 -34.39 -12.16 -47.35
CA GLU A 959 -33.51 -13.35 -47.22
C GLU A 959 -33.31 -14.08 -48.57
N VAL A 960 -32.41 -15.08 -48.66
CA VAL A 960 -32.73 -16.48 -49.08
C VAL A 960 -31.47 -17.34 -49.37
N GLN A 961 -31.40 -18.52 -48.73
CA GLN A 961 -30.61 -19.74 -49.06
C GLN A 961 -29.05 -19.70 -49.09
N GLY A 962 -28.32 -20.74 -48.65
CA GLY A 962 -28.78 -21.94 -47.92
C GLY A 962 -27.88 -23.20 -48.00
N GLY A 963 -27.05 -23.42 -46.97
CA GLY A 963 -26.66 -24.72 -46.37
C GLY A 963 -25.89 -25.80 -47.17
N LYS A 964 -24.82 -26.36 -46.56
CA LYS A 964 -24.73 -27.78 -46.13
C LYS A 964 -23.40 -28.17 -45.45
N GLU A 965 -23.46 -29.20 -44.62
CA GLU A 965 -22.34 -29.82 -43.90
C GLU A 965 -21.52 -30.80 -44.75
N GLY A 966 -20.27 -31.06 -44.36
CA GLY A 966 -19.44 -32.14 -44.93
C GLY A 966 -18.05 -32.24 -44.30
N LEU A 967 -17.73 -33.37 -43.67
CA LEU A 967 -16.45 -33.65 -43.00
C LEU A 967 -15.26 -33.68 -44.00
N LEU A 968 -14.05 -33.35 -43.50
CA LEU A 968 -12.95 -34.34 -43.37
C LEU A 968 -11.67 -33.78 -42.69
N GLN A 969 -11.17 -34.55 -41.71
CA GLN A 969 -9.76 -34.77 -41.32
C GLN A 969 -8.78 -33.57 -41.17
N GLY A 970 -8.51 -33.20 -39.91
CA GLY A 970 -7.26 -33.58 -39.23
C GLY A 970 -5.92 -33.12 -39.80
N GLY A 971 -5.29 -32.16 -39.11
CA GLY A 971 -3.86 -31.85 -39.20
C GLY A 971 -3.37 -31.23 -37.90
N GLU A 972 -2.35 -31.79 -37.30
CA GLU A 972 -1.59 -31.17 -36.21
C GLU A 972 -0.78 -30.00 -36.79
N LEU A 973 -0.74 -28.86 -36.10
CA LEU A 973 0.21 -27.77 -36.38
C LEU A 973 0.78 -27.23 -35.07
N ASP A 974 2.09 -27.05 -35.05
CA ASP A 974 2.90 -26.80 -33.85
C ASP A 974 2.57 -25.48 -33.14
N ALA A 975 2.86 -25.48 -31.84
CA ALA A 975 3.11 -24.26 -31.10
C ALA A 975 4.40 -23.61 -31.62
N GLN A 976 4.26 -22.53 -32.41
CA GLN A 976 5.36 -21.58 -32.66
C GLN A 976 5.08 -20.29 -31.92
N GLU A 977 5.79 -20.11 -30.81
CA GLU A 977 5.90 -18.83 -30.11
C GLU A 977 6.52 -17.80 -31.06
N ARG A 978 5.70 -16.87 -31.56
CA ARG A 978 6.21 -15.73 -32.31
C ARG A 978 6.86 -14.76 -31.35
N HIS A 979 8.17 -14.92 -31.16
CA HIS A 979 9.04 -13.81 -30.77
C HIS A 979 8.71 -12.61 -31.67
N VAL A 980 8.22 -11.53 -31.06
CA VAL A 980 8.18 -10.23 -31.71
C VAL A 980 9.59 -9.67 -31.62
N GLU A 981 10.38 -9.88 -32.67
CA GLU A 981 11.61 -9.11 -32.86
C GLU A 981 11.22 -7.63 -32.92
N ARG A 982 11.81 -6.80 -32.05
CA ARG A 982 11.66 -5.34 -32.16
C ARG A 982 12.35 -4.89 -33.44
N GLU A 983 11.61 -4.26 -34.34
CA GLU A 983 12.23 -3.63 -35.50
C GLU A 983 13.23 -2.56 -35.04
N LEU A 984 14.42 -2.56 -35.63
CA LEU A 984 15.47 -1.60 -35.30
C LEU A 984 15.06 -0.21 -35.79
N VAL A 985 15.24 0.80 -34.94
CA VAL A 985 15.00 2.20 -35.30
C VAL A 985 15.95 2.57 -36.44
N ALA A 986 15.39 2.78 -37.63
CA ALA A 986 16.14 3.13 -38.82
C ALA A 986 16.81 4.50 -38.65
N ARG A 987 18.12 4.56 -38.93
CA ARG A 987 18.88 5.83 -38.88
C ARG A 987 18.18 6.88 -39.75
N PRO A 988 17.79 8.04 -39.19
CA PRO A 988 17.11 9.07 -39.97
C PRO A 988 18.08 9.74 -40.97
N GLN A 989 17.52 10.49 -41.92
CA GLN A 989 18.33 11.33 -42.80
C GLN A 989 19.02 12.43 -41.99
N ILE A 990 20.35 12.36 -41.91
CA ILE A 990 21.19 13.28 -41.14
C ILE A 990 22.16 13.95 -42.10
N ARG A 991 22.10 15.28 -42.19
CA ARG A 991 23.02 16.08 -43.00
C ARG A 991 24.17 16.59 -42.14
N ASP A 992 25.38 16.12 -42.42
CA ASP A 992 26.60 16.64 -41.77
C ASP A 992 27.01 17.97 -42.39
N ILE A 993 26.92 19.04 -41.58
CA ILE A 993 27.39 20.39 -41.89
C ILE A 993 28.55 20.81 -40.97
N SER A 994 29.10 19.89 -40.17
CA SER A 994 30.08 20.20 -39.13
C SER A 994 31.35 20.86 -39.67
N HIS A 995 31.69 20.61 -40.94
CA HIS A 995 32.84 21.18 -41.63
C HIS A 995 32.60 22.60 -42.17
N ASP A 996 31.35 22.99 -42.40
CA ASP A 996 30.96 24.29 -42.96
C ASP A 996 30.73 25.35 -41.88
N LEU A 997 30.45 24.92 -40.64
CA LEU A 997 30.18 25.81 -39.51
C LEU A 997 31.45 26.53 -39.00
N PRO A 998 31.37 27.83 -38.67
CA PRO A 998 32.46 28.58 -38.05
C PRO A 998 33.07 27.94 -36.79
N ARG A 999 34.40 27.98 -36.71
CA ARG A 999 35.22 27.44 -35.61
C ARG A 999 36.26 28.48 -35.20
N HIS A 1000 36.71 28.44 -33.95
CA HIS A 1000 37.73 29.36 -33.45
C HIS A 1000 39.13 28.98 -34.00
N PRO A 1001 39.94 29.92 -34.50
CA PRO A 1001 41.20 29.61 -35.22
C PRO A 1001 42.28 28.92 -34.36
N ALA A 1002 42.16 28.97 -33.03
CA ALA A 1002 43.16 28.43 -32.10
C ALA A 1002 42.60 27.53 -30.97
N LEU A 1003 41.27 27.38 -30.84
CA LEU A 1003 40.66 26.56 -29.79
C LEU A 1003 40.12 25.27 -30.41
N GLN A 1004 40.37 24.13 -29.75
CA GLN A 1004 40.01 22.82 -30.25
C GLN A 1004 39.16 22.07 -29.23
N TYR A 1005 38.16 21.33 -29.71
CA TYR A 1005 37.40 20.40 -28.88
C TYR A 1005 38.30 19.24 -28.42
N ARG A 1006 38.14 18.80 -27.17
CA ARG A 1006 38.77 17.55 -26.70
C ARG A 1006 37.96 16.36 -27.22
N ARG A 1007 38.58 15.22 -27.50
CA ARG A 1007 37.83 13.99 -27.87
C ARG A 1007 37.46 13.14 -26.65
N ARG A 1008 36.42 12.32 -26.79
CA ARG A 1008 36.01 11.24 -25.89
C ARG A 1008 35.96 9.91 -26.66
N GLN A 1009 35.94 8.80 -25.93
CA GLN A 1009 35.58 7.50 -26.52
C GLN A 1009 34.06 7.43 -26.70
N LEU A 1010 33.57 6.64 -27.67
CA LEU A 1010 32.13 6.44 -27.87
C LEU A 1010 31.47 5.82 -26.64
N ALA A 1011 32.09 4.81 -26.02
CA ALA A 1011 31.64 4.19 -24.76
C ALA A 1011 31.77 5.10 -23.51
N ALA A 1012 32.09 6.39 -23.68
CA ALA A 1012 31.96 7.41 -22.64
C ALA A 1012 30.71 8.28 -22.84
N ILE A 1013 29.90 8.03 -23.87
CA ILE A 1013 28.58 8.62 -24.06
C ILE A 1013 27.58 7.84 -23.23
N THR A 1014 26.77 8.53 -22.42
CA THR A 1014 25.78 7.90 -21.53
C THR A 1014 24.48 8.69 -21.40
N HIS A 1015 24.37 9.88 -22.01
CA HIS A 1015 23.21 10.77 -21.89
C HIS A 1015 22.98 11.54 -23.19
N ILE A 1016 21.74 11.97 -23.42
CA ILE A 1016 21.38 12.96 -24.43
C ILE A 1016 20.83 14.21 -23.71
N ALA A 1017 21.42 15.36 -24.02
CA ALA A 1017 20.99 16.66 -23.53
C ALA A 1017 20.16 17.38 -24.59
N VAL A 1018 18.91 17.71 -24.25
CA VAL A 1018 17.99 18.51 -25.06
C VAL A 1018 18.16 19.99 -24.73
N HIS A 1019 18.32 20.80 -25.77
CA HIS A 1019 18.55 22.25 -25.70
C HIS A 1019 17.53 23.00 -26.57
N HIS A 1020 17.30 24.27 -26.24
CA HIS A 1020 16.79 25.25 -27.22
C HIS A 1020 17.93 26.18 -27.67
N THR A 1021 17.69 27.04 -28.66
CA THR A 1021 18.64 28.09 -29.04
C THR A 1021 18.49 29.39 -28.26
N ALA A 1022 17.36 29.57 -27.53
CA ALA A 1022 16.95 30.85 -26.91
C ALA A 1022 16.90 32.01 -27.92
N LEU A 1023 16.64 31.69 -29.19
CA LEU A 1023 16.67 32.60 -30.34
C LEU A 1023 15.42 32.35 -31.20
N PRO A 1024 15.04 33.28 -32.10
CA PRO A 1024 13.96 33.05 -33.05
C PRO A 1024 14.21 31.77 -33.89
N PRO A 1025 13.17 30.98 -34.22
CA PRO A 1025 13.34 29.67 -34.84
C PRO A 1025 13.95 29.69 -36.26
N HIS A 1026 13.98 30.87 -36.92
CA HIS A 1026 14.67 31.08 -38.19
C HIS A 1026 16.20 31.29 -38.06
N VAL A 1027 16.75 31.36 -36.84
CA VAL A 1027 18.19 31.55 -36.61
C VAL A 1027 18.93 30.22 -36.75
N GLY A 1028 19.50 30.00 -37.93
CA GLY A 1028 20.20 28.77 -38.29
C GLY A 1028 21.54 28.55 -37.56
N PRO A 1029 22.09 27.32 -37.64
CA PRO A 1029 23.24 26.90 -36.84
C PRO A 1029 24.54 27.67 -37.15
N GLU A 1030 24.67 28.29 -38.33
CA GLU A 1030 25.84 29.12 -38.65
C GLU A 1030 25.93 30.34 -37.73
N GLN A 1031 24.83 31.09 -37.56
CA GLN A 1031 24.79 32.26 -36.68
C GLN A 1031 24.99 31.87 -35.21
N VAL A 1032 24.44 30.72 -34.80
CA VAL A 1032 24.67 30.12 -33.49
C VAL A 1032 26.15 29.71 -33.31
N ALA A 1033 26.82 29.19 -34.35
CA ALA A 1033 28.25 28.90 -34.31
C ALA A 1033 29.12 30.18 -34.24
N GLN A 1034 28.80 31.21 -35.03
CA GLN A 1034 29.47 32.52 -34.97
C GLN A 1034 29.37 33.11 -33.55
N ALA A 1035 28.17 33.08 -32.95
CA ALA A 1035 27.94 33.57 -31.59
C ALA A 1035 28.72 32.78 -30.52
N HIS A 1036 28.92 31.46 -30.70
CA HIS A 1036 29.72 30.64 -29.78
C HIS A 1036 31.23 30.82 -29.95
N VAL A 1037 31.72 31.05 -31.17
CA VAL A 1037 33.14 31.34 -31.45
C VAL A 1037 33.55 32.73 -30.96
N ALA A 1038 32.61 33.68 -30.91
CA ALA A 1038 32.87 35.03 -30.39
C ALA A 1038 33.03 35.05 -28.86
N GLU A 1039 33.98 35.84 -28.39
CA GLU A 1039 34.12 36.23 -26.99
C GLU A 1039 33.22 37.44 -26.69
N ASP A 1040 32.51 37.42 -25.57
CA ASP A 1040 31.65 38.49 -25.07
C ASP A 1040 32.02 38.75 -23.59
N LEU A 1041 33.04 39.58 -23.40
CA LEU A 1041 33.58 39.92 -22.08
C LEU A 1041 32.56 40.71 -21.23
N ASP A 1042 31.69 41.50 -21.84
CA ASP A 1042 30.65 42.27 -21.14
C ASP A 1042 29.59 41.36 -20.50
N ARG A 1043 29.38 40.16 -21.06
CA ARG A 1043 28.58 39.08 -20.45
C ARG A 1043 29.41 38.02 -19.72
N GLY A 1044 30.72 38.22 -19.57
CA GLY A 1044 31.63 37.26 -18.93
C GLY A 1044 31.83 35.94 -19.68
N LYS A 1045 31.55 35.91 -21.00
CA LYS A 1045 31.59 34.71 -21.83
C LYS A 1045 32.89 34.65 -22.65
N SER A 1046 33.77 33.70 -22.32
CA SER A 1046 34.92 33.35 -23.16
C SER A 1046 34.52 32.69 -24.48
N ALA A 1047 35.32 32.87 -25.54
CA ALA A 1047 35.16 32.19 -26.83
C ALA A 1047 35.21 30.66 -26.71
N TRP A 1048 34.38 29.95 -27.49
CA TRP A 1048 34.38 28.49 -27.58
C TRP A 1048 35.08 28.00 -28.85
N SER A 1049 35.39 26.70 -28.91
CA SER A 1049 36.03 26.05 -30.07
C SER A 1049 35.19 26.11 -31.37
N GLY A 1050 33.87 26.29 -31.22
CA GLY A 1050 32.85 26.24 -32.26
C GLY A 1050 31.47 26.20 -31.62
N ILE A 1051 30.45 25.77 -32.36
CA ILE A 1051 29.08 25.54 -31.83
C ILE A 1051 29.07 24.61 -30.59
N GLY A 1052 28.14 24.86 -29.66
CA GLY A 1052 28.02 24.09 -28.42
C GLY A 1052 27.50 22.65 -28.60
N TYR A 1053 26.72 22.38 -29.65
CA TYR A 1053 25.91 21.17 -29.80
C TYR A 1053 26.54 20.13 -30.74
N HIS A 1054 25.93 18.94 -30.80
CA HIS A 1054 26.29 17.87 -31.72
C HIS A 1054 25.29 17.77 -32.87
N TYR A 1055 24.00 17.92 -32.57
CA TYR A 1055 22.89 17.95 -33.52
C TYR A 1055 22.04 19.19 -33.31
N PHE A 1056 21.39 19.64 -34.38
CA PHE A 1056 20.58 20.85 -34.42
C PHE A 1056 19.34 20.61 -35.29
N ILE A 1057 18.17 21.01 -34.80
CA ILE A 1057 16.86 20.82 -35.43
C ILE A 1057 16.28 22.22 -35.77
N PRO A 1058 16.53 22.77 -36.98
CA PRO A 1058 15.81 23.93 -37.54
C PRO A 1058 14.28 23.82 -37.44
N ALA A 1059 13.59 24.93 -37.72
CA ALA A 1059 12.13 25.02 -37.66
C ALA A 1059 11.40 24.04 -38.60
N ASP A 1060 11.96 23.80 -39.79
CA ASP A 1060 11.48 22.86 -40.81
C ASP A 1060 11.59 21.37 -40.39
N GLY A 1061 12.45 21.03 -39.43
CA GLY A 1061 12.67 19.67 -38.97
C GLY A 1061 13.80 18.91 -39.68
N GLU A 1062 14.62 19.55 -40.52
CA GLU A 1062 15.86 18.93 -41.03
C GLU A 1062 16.78 18.51 -39.86
N ILE A 1063 17.41 17.34 -39.93
CA ILE A 1063 18.32 16.86 -38.87
C ILE A 1063 19.77 17.18 -39.25
N LEU A 1064 20.29 18.28 -38.69
CA LEU A 1064 21.64 18.76 -38.96
C LEU A 1064 22.64 18.22 -37.96
N GLN A 1065 23.63 17.45 -38.41
CA GLN A 1065 24.80 17.12 -37.60
C GLN A 1065 25.80 18.29 -37.66
N THR A 1066 26.09 18.85 -36.49
CA THR A 1066 26.90 20.07 -36.33
C THR A 1066 28.27 19.80 -35.72
N GLN A 1067 28.45 18.67 -34.99
CA GLN A 1067 29.76 18.11 -34.61
C GLN A 1067 29.71 16.56 -34.54
N PRO A 1068 30.86 15.88 -34.73
CA PRO A 1068 31.00 14.45 -34.41
C PRO A 1068 30.78 14.17 -32.92
N VAL A 1069 30.10 13.06 -32.60
CA VAL A 1069 29.71 12.68 -31.22
C VAL A 1069 30.88 12.34 -30.31
N GLU A 1070 32.07 12.07 -30.87
CA GLU A 1070 33.31 11.89 -30.11
C GLU A 1070 33.95 13.22 -29.68
N LEU A 1071 33.42 14.37 -30.06
CA LEU A 1071 33.88 15.66 -29.55
C LEU A 1071 33.22 15.97 -28.21
N ARG A 1072 33.99 16.53 -27.28
CA ARG A 1072 33.48 17.18 -26.07
C ARG A 1072 33.23 18.64 -26.44
N THR A 1073 32.01 18.92 -26.87
CA THR A 1073 31.54 20.26 -27.22
C THR A 1073 31.21 21.06 -25.95
N HIS A 1074 30.51 22.19 -26.08
CA HIS A 1074 30.28 23.15 -24.99
C HIS A 1074 28.77 23.43 -24.86
N HIS A 1075 27.97 22.52 -24.30
CA HIS A 1075 26.52 22.69 -24.17
C HIS A 1075 26.01 22.57 -22.72
N VAL A 1076 26.56 21.65 -21.91
CA VAL A 1076 26.20 21.50 -20.48
C VAL A 1076 27.48 21.52 -19.64
N ASP A 1077 27.63 22.49 -18.73
CA ASP A 1077 28.84 22.56 -17.89
C ASP A 1077 29.00 21.26 -17.10
N ARG A 1078 30.25 20.77 -16.99
CA ARG A 1078 30.68 19.47 -16.43
C ARG A 1078 30.21 18.22 -17.21
N HIS A 1079 29.06 18.26 -17.87
CA HIS A 1079 28.41 17.07 -18.48
C HIS A 1079 28.77 16.86 -19.97
N ASN A 1080 29.35 17.86 -20.63
CA ASN A 1080 30.00 17.77 -21.96
C ASN A 1080 30.97 16.57 -22.11
N SER A 1081 31.42 16.00 -21.00
CA SER A 1081 32.30 14.83 -20.99
C SER A 1081 31.64 13.53 -21.47
N TYR A 1082 30.31 13.42 -21.35
CA TYR A 1082 29.51 12.22 -21.66
C TYR A 1082 28.13 12.46 -22.31
N ALA A 1083 27.61 13.69 -22.36
CA ALA A 1083 26.34 13.98 -23.01
C ALA A 1083 26.49 14.25 -24.53
N ILE A 1084 25.59 13.72 -25.36
CA ILE A 1084 25.32 14.28 -26.72
C ILE A 1084 24.42 15.51 -26.55
N GLY A 1085 24.57 16.52 -27.41
CA GLY A 1085 23.76 17.75 -27.36
C GLY A 1085 22.88 17.89 -28.59
N VAL A 1086 21.57 17.91 -28.41
CA VAL A 1086 20.55 18.09 -29.46
C VAL A 1086 19.84 19.41 -29.21
N ALA A 1087 19.99 20.39 -30.11
CA ALA A 1087 19.39 21.72 -29.96
C ALA A 1087 18.23 21.95 -30.92
N PHE A 1088 17.08 22.33 -30.40
CA PHE A 1088 15.88 22.72 -31.14
C PHE A 1088 15.92 24.22 -31.41
N ALA A 1089 15.75 24.63 -32.66
CA ALA A 1089 15.73 26.04 -33.04
C ALA A 1089 14.45 26.70 -32.52
N GLY A 1090 14.60 27.67 -31.61
CA GLY A 1090 13.49 28.39 -30.98
C GLY A 1090 13.81 28.87 -29.57
N SER A 1091 12.80 29.49 -28.94
CA SER A 1091 12.90 30.12 -27.61
C SER A 1091 11.66 29.80 -26.79
N PHE A 1092 11.59 28.58 -26.25
CA PHE A 1092 10.41 28.00 -25.61
C PHE A 1092 10.22 28.48 -24.14
N MET A 1093 10.16 29.80 -23.94
CA MET A 1093 10.14 30.46 -22.63
C MET A 1093 8.91 31.36 -22.41
N ASN A 1094 7.88 31.19 -23.23
CA ASN A 1094 6.83 32.19 -23.44
C ASN A 1094 5.50 31.58 -23.95
N GLY A 1095 5.17 30.35 -23.52
CA GLY A 1095 4.00 29.62 -24.03
C GLY A 1095 4.17 28.99 -25.41
N ALA A 1096 5.33 29.13 -26.07
CA ALA A 1096 5.63 28.49 -27.36
C ALA A 1096 6.41 27.19 -27.17
N THR A 1097 6.06 26.15 -27.93
CA THR A 1097 6.73 24.84 -28.00
C THR A 1097 7.48 24.68 -29.34
N PRO A 1098 8.32 23.64 -29.52
CA PRO A 1098 8.83 23.29 -30.84
C PRO A 1098 7.69 22.83 -31.76
N LEU A 1099 7.81 23.10 -33.06
CA LEU A 1099 6.82 22.69 -34.05
C LEU A 1099 6.69 21.15 -34.12
N PRO A 1100 5.53 20.57 -34.50
CA PRO A 1100 5.33 19.12 -34.54
C PRO A 1100 6.41 18.36 -35.32
N GLN A 1101 6.88 18.91 -36.44
CA GLN A 1101 7.98 18.36 -37.24
C GLN A 1101 9.34 18.38 -36.52
N GLN A 1102 9.60 19.39 -35.68
CA GLN A 1102 10.80 19.41 -34.83
C GLN A 1102 10.73 18.33 -33.75
N ILE A 1103 9.57 18.14 -33.12
CA ILE A 1103 9.33 17.05 -32.16
C ILE A 1103 9.52 15.69 -32.84
N HIS A 1104 8.94 15.49 -34.03
CA HIS A 1104 9.07 14.25 -34.81
C HIS A 1104 10.53 13.94 -35.17
N SER A 1105 11.22 14.85 -35.85
CA SER A 1105 12.62 14.68 -36.25
C SER A 1105 13.57 14.57 -35.07
N GLY A 1106 13.33 15.34 -34.00
CA GLY A 1106 14.05 15.25 -32.74
C GLY A 1106 13.88 13.87 -32.09
N ALA A 1107 12.65 13.36 -32.02
CA ALA A 1107 12.34 12.03 -31.50
C ALA A 1107 12.98 10.91 -32.33
N ARG A 1108 12.92 10.99 -33.68
CA ARG A 1108 13.58 10.02 -34.57
C ARG A 1108 15.10 10.00 -34.38
N LEU A 1109 15.73 11.18 -34.27
CA LEU A 1109 17.15 11.28 -33.96
C LEU A 1109 17.47 10.68 -32.59
N ILE A 1110 16.70 11.04 -31.56
CA ILE A 1110 16.96 10.62 -30.18
C ILE A 1110 16.75 9.10 -30.02
N ALA A 1111 15.65 8.55 -30.54
CA ALA A 1111 15.39 7.11 -30.55
C ALA A 1111 16.49 6.31 -31.27
N TRP A 1112 17.02 6.82 -32.39
CA TRP A 1112 18.16 6.20 -33.07
C TRP A 1112 19.45 6.31 -32.25
N LEU A 1113 19.77 7.48 -31.69
CA LEU A 1113 20.95 7.65 -30.81
C LEU A 1113 20.87 6.77 -29.56
N MET A 1114 19.69 6.57 -28.99
CA MET A 1114 19.48 5.66 -27.86
C MET A 1114 19.82 4.21 -28.24
N GLN A 1115 19.45 3.78 -29.45
CA GLN A 1115 19.81 2.45 -29.97
C GLN A 1115 21.33 2.32 -30.20
N GLU A 1116 21.99 3.31 -30.80
CA GLU A 1116 23.43 3.26 -31.11
C GLU A 1116 24.33 3.33 -29.85
N PHE A 1117 23.82 3.88 -28.74
CA PHE A 1117 24.56 4.08 -27.49
C PHE A 1117 24.01 3.30 -26.29
N GLU A 1118 23.09 2.36 -26.52
CA GLU A 1118 22.45 1.50 -25.49
C GLU A 1118 21.77 2.30 -24.35
N LEU A 1119 21.18 3.47 -24.68
CA LEU A 1119 20.58 4.41 -23.72
C LEU A 1119 19.08 4.15 -23.50
N GLN A 1120 18.60 4.52 -22.32
CA GLN A 1120 17.20 4.46 -21.92
C GLN A 1120 16.54 5.86 -22.01
N LEU A 1121 15.21 5.92 -21.99
CA LEU A 1121 14.46 7.19 -22.09
C LEU A 1121 14.80 8.15 -20.93
N THR A 1122 15.16 7.59 -19.76
CA THR A 1122 15.65 8.31 -18.59
C THR A 1122 16.99 9.02 -18.79
N ASP A 1123 17.77 8.62 -19.80
CA ASP A 1123 19.08 9.22 -20.10
C ASP A 1123 18.94 10.43 -21.07
N VAL A 1124 17.71 10.72 -21.51
CA VAL A 1124 17.34 11.91 -22.29
C VAL A 1124 16.83 12.99 -21.33
N LEU A 1125 17.60 14.07 -21.18
CA LEU A 1125 17.36 15.13 -20.20
C LEU A 1125 17.41 16.52 -20.85
N GLY A 1126 16.56 17.45 -20.40
CA GLY A 1126 16.71 18.87 -20.70
C GLY A 1126 17.96 19.45 -20.03
N HIS A 1127 18.52 20.55 -20.56
CA HIS A 1127 19.68 21.21 -19.95
C HIS A 1127 19.46 21.56 -18.46
N ASN A 1128 18.25 21.98 -18.08
CA ASN A 1128 17.83 22.26 -16.71
C ASN A 1128 17.71 21.03 -15.80
N GLU A 1129 17.60 19.81 -16.34
CA GLU A 1129 17.59 18.56 -15.56
C GLU A 1129 19.01 18.08 -15.20
N PHE A 1130 20.07 18.65 -15.80
CA PHE A 1130 21.45 18.33 -15.43
C PHE A 1130 21.89 19.06 -14.17
N SER A 1131 22.44 18.32 -13.21
CA SER A 1131 22.95 18.86 -11.95
C SER A 1131 23.93 20.02 -12.15
N TYR A 1132 23.98 20.94 -11.20
CA TYR A 1132 24.84 22.15 -11.23
C TYR A 1132 24.57 23.14 -12.39
N ASN A 1133 23.63 22.89 -13.31
CA ASN A 1133 23.29 23.79 -14.42
C ASN A 1133 21.99 24.54 -14.11
N ALA A 1134 22.08 25.69 -13.43
CA ALA A 1134 20.94 26.58 -13.22
C ALA A 1134 20.65 27.36 -14.53
N THR A 1135 19.71 26.87 -15.33
CA THR A 1135 19.38 27.38 -16.67
C THR A 1135 17.89 27.21 -16.97
N PRO A 1136 17.25 28.10 -17.76
CA PRO A 1136 15.89 27.89 -18.26
C PRO A 1136 15.85 27.02 -19.53
N CYS A 1137 17.00 26.63 -20.09
CA CYS A 1137 17.09 25.75 -21.27
C CYS A 1137 16.62 24.33 -20.93
N PRO A 1138 15.81 23.63 -21.75
CA PRO A 1138 15.38 23.97 -23.11
C PRO A 1138 14.05 24.74 -23.18
N GLY A 1139 13.56 25.28 -22.06
CA GLY A 1139 12.39 26.14 -21.99
C GLY A 1139 11.72 26.11 -20.62
N SER A 1140 10.95 27.15 -20.27
CA SER A 1140 9.94 27.01 -19.20
C SER A 1140 8.92 25.94 -19.59
N GLU A 1141 8.51 25.97 -20.86
CA GLU A 1141 7.55 25.03 -21.46
C GLU A 1141 8.04 23.57 -21.50
N TRP A 1142 9.26 23.28 -21.06
CA TRP A 1142 9.81 21.91 -20.99
C TRP A 1142 9.14 21.10 -19.89
N LEU A 1143 9.19 21.57 -18.63
CA LEU A 1143 8.60 20.93 -17.45
C LEU A 1143 7.33 21.62 -16.95
N GLU A 1144 7.13 22.89 -17.32
CA GLU A 1144 6.00 23.73 -16.92
C GLU A 1144 5.18 24.11 -18.16
N GLY A 1145 4.08 24.85 -17.96
CA GLY A 1145 3.24 25.35 -19.06
C GLY A 1145 2.75 24.23 -19.99
N ASN A 1146 3.15 24.30 -21.26
CA ASN A 1146 2.77 23.33 -22.30
C ASN A 1146 3.48 21.97 -22.23
N ARG A 1147 4.47 21.78 -21.34
CA ARG A 1147 5.15 20.50 -21.04
C ARG A 1147 5.61 19.71 -22.28
N TRP A 1148 6.28 20.36 -23.23
CA TRP A 1148 6.70 19.72 -24.49
C TRP A 1148 7.73 18.60 -24.32
N ARG A 1149 8.34 18.47 -23.14
CA ARG A 1149 9.07 17.26 -22.72
C ARG A 1149 8.23 16.00 -22.90
N ASP A 1150 6.99 16.02 -22.44
CA ASP A 1150 6.12 14.84 -22.45
C ASP A 1150 5.71 14.48 -23.88
N SER A 1151 5.48 15.49 -24.74
CA SER A 1151 5.25 15.29 -26.17
C SER A 1151 6.47 14.69 -26.87
N LEU A 1152 7.69 15.12 -26.53
CA LEU A 1152 8.92 14.55 -27.07
C LEU A 1152 9.14 13.11 -26.58
N MET A 1153 8.95 12.83 -25.30
CA MET A 1153 9.13 11.48 -24.73
C MET A 1153 8.13 10.49 -25.34
N ALA A 1154 6.84 10.84 -25.43
CA ALA A 1154 5.83 9.98 -26.03
C ALA A 1154 6.11 9.71 -27.53
N GLU A 1155 6.64 10.69 -28.26
CA GLU A 1155 7.03 10.51 -29.66
C GLU A 1155 8.30 9.64 -29.82
N ILE A 1156 9.26 9.74 -28.89
CA ILE A 1156 10.42 8.82 -28.82
C ILE A 1156 9.93 7.39 -28.58
N GLU A 1157 9.05 7.18 -27.59
CA GLU A 1157 8.48 5.86 -27.29
C GLU A 1157 7.66 5.30 -28.47
N ARG A 1158 6.89 6.14 -29.17
CA ARG A 1158 6.17 5.74 -30.39
C ARG A 1158 7.14 5.22 -31.45
N VAL A 1159 8.24 5.94 -31.70
CA VAL A 1159 9.28 5.53 -32.66
C VAL A 1159 10.02 4.27 -32.21
N GLN A 1160 10.38 4.14 -30.94
CA GLN A 1160 11.08 2.96 -30.41
C GLN A 1160 10.23 1.68 -30.42
N ASN A 1161 8.90 1.80 -30.37
CA ASN A 1161 7.97 0.67 -30.47
C ASN A 1161 7.52 0.38 -31.93
N GLY A 1162 8.06 1.07 -32.93
CA GLY A 1162 7.67 0.91 -34.34
C GLY A 1162 6.22 1.32 -34.64
N ILE A 1163 5.58 2.09 -33.76
CA ILE A 1163 4.16 2.42 -33.88
C ILE A 1163 4.00 3.50 -34.97
N PRO A 1164 3.15 3.29 -36.01
CA PRO A 1164 2.93 4.28 -37.06
C PRO A 1164 2.32 5.59 -36.52
N PRO A 1165 2.73 6.79 -36.98
CA PRO A 1165 2.03 8.03 -36.64
C PRO A 1165 0.58 7.98 -37.16
N TYR A 1166 -0.39 8.41 -36.36
CA TYR A 1166 -1.80 8.27 -36.73
C TYR A 1166 -2.17 9.12 -37.96
N HIS A 1167 -1.70 10.37 -38.01
CA HIS A 1167 -2.03 11.34 -39.06
C HIS A 1167 -0.79 12.19 -39.40
N TYR A 1168 -0.42 12.23 -40.69
CA TYR A 1168 0.66 13.05 -41.23
C TYR A 1168 0.13 13.98 -42.32
N VAL A 1169 0.54 15.25 -42.33
CA VAL A 1169 0.24 16.23 -43.38
C VAL A 1169 1.49 16.38 -44.25
N LEU A 1170 1.44 15.80 -45.46
CA LEU A 1170 2.57 15.80 -46.39
C LEU A 1170 2.49 17.02 -47.30
N PHE A 1171 3.50 17.89 -47.20
CA PHE A 1171 3.63 19.13 -47.94
C PHE A 1171 4.54 18.99 -49.16
N PRO A 1172 4.40 19.88 -50.17
CA PRO A 1172 5.16 19.77 -51.41
C PRO A 1172 6.51 20.52 -51.40
N SER A 1173 6.71 21.45 -50.45
CA SER A 1173 7.95 22.18 -50.24
C SER A 1173 7.98 22.75 -48.83
N ASP A 1174 9.18 22.99 -48.30
CA ASP A 1174 9.36 23.49 -46.92
C ASP A 1174 8.85 24.93 -46.77
N GLU A 1175 8.83 25.69 -47.88
CA GLU A 1175 8.21 27.02 -48.01
C GLU A 1175 6.69 26.93 -47.81
N SER A 1176 6.00 26.07 -48.58
CA SER A 1176 4.55 25.86 -48.47
C SER A 1176 4.16 25.29 -47.10
N MET A 1177 4.99 24.40 -46.55
CA MET A 1177 4.85 23.87 -45.19
C MET A 1177 4.96 24.96 -44.12
N SER A 1178 6.03 25.75 -44.15
CA SER A 1178 6.29 26.79 -43.13
C SER A 1178 5.23 27.89 -43.13
N GLU A 1179 4.78 28.33 -44.32
CA GLU A 1179 3.67 29.28 -44.42
C GLU A 1179 2.35 28.67 -43.91
N THR A 1180 1.99 27.45 -44.33
CA THR A 1180 0.71 26.82 -43.96
C THR A 1180 0.63 26.51 -42.47
N LEU A 1181 1.70 26.00 -41.86
CA LEU A 1181 1.76 25.77 -40.40
C LEU A 1181 1.56 27.07 -39.61
N THR A 1182 2.13 28.17 -40.10
CA THR A 1182 1.98 29.49 -39.47
C THR A 1182 0.56 30.04 -39.66
N GLY A 1183 -0.02 29.88 -40.85
CA GLY A 1183 -1.36 30.37 -41.17
C GLY A 1183 -2.50 29.57 -40.55
N ALA A 1184 -2.34 28.24 -40.42
CA ALA A 1184 -3.37 27.31 -39.99
C ALA A 1184 -3.13 26.72 -38.58
N SER A 1185 -2.40 27.41 -37.69
CA SER A 1185 -1.94 26.85 -36.42
C SER A 1185 -3.03 26.10 -35.65
N HIS A 1186 -4.24 26.68 -35.55
CA HIS A 1186 -5.39 26.10 -34.86
C HIS A 1186 -5.74 24.66 -35.32
N TYR A 1187 -5.51 24.30 -36.59
CA TYR A 1187 -5.71 22.93 -37.07
C TYR A 1187 -4.66 21.96 -36.52
N PHE A 1188 -3.40 22.43 -36.41
CA PHE A 1188 -2.30 21.68 -35.83
C PHE A 1188 -2.36 21.64 -34.30
N ASP A 1189 -2.87 22.70 -33.66
CA ASP A 1189 -3.12 22.77 -32.22
C ASP A 1189 -4.25 21.80 -31.79
N GLU A 1190 -5.36 21.76 -32.55
CA GLU A 1190 -6.54 20.94 -32.30
C GLU A 1190 -6.29 19.45 -32.59
N PHE A 1191 -5.91 19.11 -33.83
CA PHE A 1191 -5.82 17.70 -34.26
C PHE A 1191 -4.44 17.08 -34.06
N LYS A 1192 -3.40 17.89 -33.85
CA LYS A 1192 -2.01 17.47 -33.61
C LYS A 1192 -1.47 16.42 -34.60
N PRO A 1193 -1.65 16.60 -35.93
CA PRO A 1193 -1.01 15.73 -36.90
C PRO A 1193 0.49 16.04 -36.97
N VAL A 1194 1.28 15.04 -37.39
CA VAL A 1194 2.66 15.27 -37.81
C VAL A 1194 2.63 16.08 -39.11
N ALA A 1195 3.60 16.95 -39.34
CA ALA A 1195 3.78 17.67 -40.61
C ALA A 1195 5.18 17.38 -41.16
N GLY A 1196 5.34 17.45 -42.48
CA GLY A 1196 6.64 17.34 -43.12
C GLY A 1196 6.57 17.29 -44.65
N THR A 1197 7.74 17.30 -45.29
CA THR A 1197 7.91 17.19 -46.75
C THR A 1197 8.44 15.82 -47.18
N PHE A 1198 8.68 14.90 -46.22
CA PHE A 1198 9.30 13.59 -46.47
C PHE A 1198 8.26 12.48 -46.65
N LEU A 1199 8.17 11.97 -47.89
CA LEU A 1199 7.31 10.83 -48.23
C LEU A 1199 7.62 9.59 -47.39
N GLU A 1200 8.89 9.35 -47.04
CA GLU A 1200 9.34 8.24 -46.22
C GLU A 1200 8.76 8.23 -44.79
N ASP A 1201 8.44 9.40 -44.22
CA ASP A 1201 7.75 9.49 -42.92
C ASP A 1201 6.23 9.34 -43.10
N ALA A 1202 5.66 9.94 -44.16
CA ALA A 1202 4.25 9.78 -44.53
C ALA A 1202 3.87 8.32 -44.85
N LEU A 1203 4.80 7.54 -45.41
CA LEU A 1203 4.66 6.10 -45.66
C LEU A 1203 4.55 5.25 -44.40
N GLN A 1204 4.93 5.80 -43.24
CA GLN A 1204 4.72 5.14 -41.95
C GLN A 1204 3.38 5.55 -41.31
N ALA A 1205 2.66 6.54 -41.84
CA ALA A 1205 1.43 7.03 -41.22
C ALA A 1205 0.22 6.13 -41.52
N ARG A 1206 -0.78 6.10 -40.64
CA ARG A 1206 -2.09 5.47 -40.96
C ARG A 1206 -2.90 6.34 -41.92
N TYR A 1207 -2.94 7.64 -41.65
CA TYR A 1207 -3.64 8.65 -42.45
C TYR A 1207 -2.67 9.70 -42.99
N VAL A 1208 -2.77 10.03 -44.28
CA VAL A 1208 -2.00 11.13 -44.90
C VAL A 1208 -2.92 12.15 -45.56
N THR A 1209 -2.88 13.38 -45.05
CA THR A 1209 -3.42 14.53 -45.77
C THR A 1209 -2.37 15.02 -46.77
N LEU A 1210 -2.65 14.90 -48.07
CA LEU A 1210 -1.77 15.41 -49.13
C LEU A 1210 -2.11 16.88 -49.40
N VAL A 1211 -1.18 17.80 -49.11
CA VAL A 1211 -1.34 19.23 -49.41
C VAL A 1211 -0.71 19.56 -50.76
N GLY A 1212 -1.49 20.14 -51.67
CA GLY A 1212 -0.99 20.60 -52.96
C GLY A 1212 -1.00 19.48 -54.01
N ALA A 1213 -2.04 19.48 -54.86
CA ALA A 1213 -2.12 18.56 -55.99
C ALA A 1213 -1.05 18.88 -57.07
N GLY A 1214 0.10 18.21 -57.00
CA GLY A 1214 1.03 18.04 -58.14
C GLY A 1214 2.48 18.52 -57.99
N THR A 1215 2.97 18.88 -56.80
CA THR A 1215 4.29 19.55 -56.63
C THR A 1215 5.43 18.74 -55.99
N ILE A 1216 5.17 17.54 -55.47
CA ILE A 1216 6.13 16.41 -55.47
C ILE A 1216 5.50 15.34 -56.37
N SER A 1217 6.29 14.49 -57.07
CA SER A 1217 5.81 13.61 -58.14
C SER A 1217 4.64 12.70 -57.73
N THR A 1218 3.41 13.17 -57.92
CA THR A 1218 2.23 12.69 -57.17
C THR A 1218 1.89 11.24 -57.46
N ALA A 1219 1.87 10.84 -58.73
CA ALA A 1219 1.60 9.46 -59.13
C ALA A 1219 2.68 8.44 -58.68
N GLU A 1220 3.78 8.87 -58.07
CA GLU A 1220 4.75 8.02 -57.34
C GLU A 1220 4.46 8.07 -55.83
N ALA A 1221 4.19 9.26 -55.27
CA ALA A 1221 3.86 9.43 -53.85
C ALA A 1221 2.54 8.75 -53.45
N GLU A 1222 1.44 9.11 -54.11
CA GLU A 1222 0.10 8.50 -53.95
C GLU A 1222 0.15 6.97 -54.12
N ARG A 1223 0.93 6.50 -55.10
CA ARG A 1223 1.11 5.07 -55.37
C ARG A 1223 1.86 4.39 -54.23
N ARG A 1224 3.00 4.93 -53.79
CA ARG A 1224 3.77 4.36 -52.67
C ARG A 1224 2.95 4.36 -51.37
N LEU A 1225 2.17 5.40 -51.12
CA LEU A 1225 1.25 5.49 -49.97
C LEU A 1225 0.17 4.41 -50.04
N ALA A 1226 -0.48 4.23 -51.20
CA ALA A 1226 -1.46 3.17 -51.43
C ALA A 1226 -0.83 1.75 -51.36
N ASP A 1227 0.37 1.56 -51.91
CA ASP A 1227 1.13 0.31 -51.85
C ASP A 1227 1.53 -0.05 -50.41
N ALA A 1228 1.72 0.95 -49.54
CA ALA A 1228 1.96 0.81 -48.10
C ALA A 1228 0.66 0.68 -47.26
N GLY A 1229 -0.52 0.76 -47.88
CA GLY A 1229 -1.82 0.65 -47.20
C GLY A 1229 -2.26 1.89 -46.44
N VAL A 1230 -1.68 3.06 -46.74
CA VAL A 1230 -1.98 4.34 -46.09
C VAL A 1230 -3.29 4.91 -46.62
N GLU A 1231 -4.17 5.40 -45.72
CA GLU A 1231 -5.43 6.05 -46.09
C GLU A 1231 -5.18 7.54 -46.43
N ILE A 1232 -5.49 7.93 -47.67
CA ILE A 1232 -5.11 9.25 -48.22
C ILE A 1232 -6.31 10.21 -48.25
N ASP A 1233 -6.16 11.41 -47.68
CA ASP A 1233 -7.11 12.52 -47.76
C ASP A 1233 -6.56 13.66 -48.65
N PRO A 1234 -7.02 13.82 -49.90
CA PRO A 1234 -6.44 14.80 -50.82
C PRO A 1234 -6.96 16.24 -50.59
N LEU A 1235 -6.04 17.13 -50.20
CA LEU A 1235 -6.24 18.57 -50.14
C LEU A 1235 -5.76 19.20 -51.47
N GLU A 1236 -6.69 19.25 -52.44
CA GLU A 1236 -6.44 19.63 -53.86
C GLU A 1236 -5.92 21.08 -54.07
N ASP A 1237 -5.80 21.86 -52.99
CA ASP A 1237 -5.45 23.28 -52.99
C ASP A 1237 -3.97 23.47 -53.31
N SER A 1238 -3.68 23.96 -54.51
CA SER A 1238 -2.33 24.10 -55.05
C SER A 1238 -1.59 25.38 -54.64
N ASP A 1239 -2.18 26.19 -53.76
CA ASP A 1239 -1.58 27.38 -53.16
C ASP A 1239 -1.74 27.39 -51.63
N THR A 1240 -0.76 27.97 -50.94
CA THR A 1240 -0.70 28.01 -49.48
C THR A 1240 -1.94 28.65 -48.83
N ILE A 1241 -2.53 29.68 -49.45
CA ILE A 1241 -3.64 30.44 -48.86
C ILE A 1241 -4.91 29.58 -48.87
N SER A 1242 -5.19 28.92 -49.99
CA SER A 1242 -6.31 27.99 -50.14
C SER A 1242 -6.15 26.78 -49.19
N ALA A 1243 -4.95 26.18 -49.11
CA ALA A 1243 -4.65 25.10 -48.16
C ALA A 1243 -4.86 25.54 -46.70
N THR A 1244 -4.29 26.69 -46.32
CA THR A 1244 -4.45 27.31 -44.98
C THR A 1244 -5.92 27.49 -44.61
N HIS A 1245 -6.70 28.12 -45.50
CA HIS A 1245 -8.13 28.34 -45.28
C HIS A 1245 -8.90 27.03 -45.09
N ARG A 1246 -8.52 25.96 -45.80
CA ARG A 1246 -9.24 24.68 -45.78
C ARG A 1246 -8.92 23.86 -44.53
N LEU A 1247 -7.67 23.88 -44.07
CA LEU A 1247 -7.29 23.31 -42.77
C LEU A 1247 -7.97 24.08 -41.61
N LEU A 1248 -8.00 25.41 -41.66
CA LEU A 1248 -8.76 26.20 -40.68
C LEU A 1248 -10.27 25.90 -40.69
N GLN A 1249 -10.87 25.70 -41.88
CA GLN A 1249 -12.28 25.32 -41.98
C GLN A 1249 -12.53 23.92 -41.38
N LEU A 1250 -11.63 22.96 -41.62
CA LEU A 1250 -11.71 21.62 -41.01
C LEU A 1250 -11.67 21.69 -39.47
N ALA A 1251 -10.80 22.52 -38.91
CA ALA A 1251 -10.77 22.77 -37.46
C ALA A 1251 -12.05 23.45 -36.95
N HIS A 1252 -12.60 24.43 -37.68
CA HIS A 1252 -13.85 25.08 -37.32
C HIS A 1252 -15.07 24.14 -37.40
N ASP A 1253 -15.07 23.23 -38.37
CA ASP A 1253 -16.12 22.20 -38.54
C ASP A 1253 -15.98 21.04 -37.53
N GLY A 1254 -14.90 21.00 -36.74
CA GLY A 1254 -14.60 19.90 -35.81
C GLY A 1254 -14.21 18.59 -36.50
N ARG A 1255 -13.70 18.65 -37.74
CA ARG A 1255 -13.42 17.49 -38.60
C ARG A 1255 -11.93 17.34 -38.89
N ARG A 1256 -11.33 16.19 -38.56
CA ARG A 1256 -9.91 15.94 -38.85
C ARG A 1256 -9.59 15.87 -40.35
N PHE A 1257 -10.48 15.25 -41.13
CA PHE A 1257 -10.30 14.93 -42.55
C PHE A 1257 -11.41 15.52 -43.43
N ARG A 1258 -11.07 15.84 -44.68
CA ARG A 1258 -11.98 16.37 -45.71
C ARG A 1258 -12.92 15.31 -46.26
N SER A 1259 -12.39 14.16 -46.65
CA SER A 1259 -13.10 13.13 -47.43
C SER A 1259 -13.28 11.80 -46.71
N LEU A 1260 -12.41 11.49 -45.75
CA LEU A 1260 -12.55 10.32 -44.89
C LEU A 1260 -13.64 10.56 -43.84
N LEU A 1261 -14.51 9.55 -43.66
CA LEU A 1261 -15.48 9.49 -42.57
C LEU A 1261 -14.81 8.81 -41.37
N GLU A 1262 -14.95 9.39 -40.18
CA GLU A 1262 -14.46 8.79 -38.95
C GLU A 1262 -15.33 7.57 -38.61
N SER A 1263 -14.71 6.38 -38.53
CA SER A 1263 -15.35 5.06 -38.48
C SER A 1263 -15.03 4.27 -37.21
#